data_AF-A0A2H6H7D1-F1
#
_entry.id   AF-A0A2H6H7D1-F1
#
_cell.length_a   1.000
_cell.length_b   1.000
_cell.length_c   1.000
_cell.angle_alpha   90.00
_cell.angle_beta   90.00
_cell.angle_gamma   90.00
#
_symmetry.space_group_name_H-M   'P 1'
#
loop_
_entity.id
_entity.type
_entity.pdbx_description
1 polymer ?
#
loop_
_entity_poly.entity_id
_entity_poly.type
_entity_poly.pdbx_seq_one_letter_code
_entity_poly.pdbx_strand_id
1 'polypeptide(L)'
;MKREIVFAAVLMTALTLAACTNGSTSTTVEAPVTTSTAAPTPSTTTTATTTTAVAAVTLRTDCETCHADVHGTWTTGSHADTQEDVASELGEERAGQTPDDVIHGDDPENCIACHAPTTGATMSAVEALDMFFTTTDGVFTSDTATKDTPDWPAVTCTACHEVAGDHPAASMPTVAAFDATSGSYTAVAGTSALCGQCHGTLRFPDTDHVTYDDWKAGVHADTQSDVAGELAEERAGETPADVISGDDPENCIACHGPSAVLGNGGMSEQDALAYFFTTDNGQFGAATTSAHPDEWPSVGCVSCHNPHNPQQPALLDSSTGKYVAMSSSSRLCGQCHGSLRFDTDHLTFDAWSSSAHAATQADVAAELAEERAGETPADVIGGDDPENCIACHGPTAVLANGGMSEADALAYFFTTDGGKFGAATVSDHTSEWPNVSCSTCHDPHNPTQRSLFDSSTGEYLVMKDSSQLCGQCHGNLRFPDTDHLSYNILTGTGGINVADGRTMPGTTCTSCHMYTSDVDGSNSSMQHGHTWAILTPEANGETTASCSQCHANFSSSDIEAKITAWQDSFQSLDAVVAGRVAAASGAMTGVDDADLQAKLDEAQKNLALAEGDESGGFHNHNYLMALLKDAQARAEEVLSALGK
;
A
#
# COMPACT_ATOMS: atom_id res chain seq x y z
N MET A 1 -12.36 -0.08 -37.14
CA MET A 1 -13.00 -1.34 -37.61
C MET A 1 -14.04 -1.74 -36.59
N LYS A 2 -15.23 -2.20 -37.00
CA LYS A 2 -16.38 -2.47 -36.10
C LYS A 2 -16.13 -3.75 -35.27
N ARG A 3 -16.10 -3.64 -33.94
CA ARG A 3 -16.16 -4.78 -33.00
C ARG A 3 -17.58 -4.89 -32.44
N GLU A 4 -18.18 -6.06 -32.65
CA GLU A 4 -19.47 -6.45 -32.07
C GLU A 4 -19.24 -7.02 -30.66
N ILE A 5 -20.00 -6.52 -29.69
CA ILE A 5 -20.00 -6.97 -28.29
C ILE A 5 -21.04 -8.07 -28.14
N VAL A 6 -20.62 -9.26 -27.68
CA VAL A 6 -21.50 -10.36 -27.32
C VAL A 6 -21.56 -10.44 -25.80
N PHE A 7 -22.73 -10.13 -25.23
CA PHE A 7 -23.06 -10.33 -23.82
C PHE A 7 -23.34 -11.82 -23.54
N ALA A 8 -22.62 -12.40 -22.59
CA ALA A 8 -22.94 -13.71 -22.02
C ALA A 8 -23.54 -13.53 -20.62
N ALA A 9 -24.81 -13.93 -20.46
CA ALA A 9 -25.54 -13.93 -19.20
C ALA A 9 -25.20 -15.19 -18.38
N VAL A 10 -24.84 -15.02 -17.11
CA VAL A 10 -24.63 -16.11 -16.15
C VAL A 10 -25.87 -16.24 -15.27
N LEU A 11 -26.45 -17.44 -15.26
CA LEU A 11 -27.65 -17.83 -14.55
C LEU A 11 -27.27 -18.40 -13.16
N MET A 12 -27.53 -17.67 -12.08
CA MET A 12 -27.38 -18.20 -10.71
C MET A 12 -28.51 -19.18 -10.37
N THR A 13 -28.14 -20.36 -9.89
CA THR A 13 -29.07 -21.36 -9.36
C THR A 13 -28.95 -21.39 -7.83
N ALA A 14 -30.03 -21.01 -7.14
CA ALA A 14 -30.12 -21.04 -5.68
C ALA A 14 -30.25 -22.48 -5.16
N LEU A 15 -29.42 -22.85 -4.18
CA LEU A 15 -29.54 -24.09 -3.43
C LEU A 15 -29.92 -23.76 -1.98
N THR A 16 -31.12 -24.18 -1.57
CA THR A 16 -31.64 -24.08 -0.22
C THR A 16 -31.03 -25.16 0.68
N LEU A 17 -30.38 -24.75 1.79
CA LEU A 17 -29.92 -25.67 2.82
C LEU A 17 -30.81 -25.57 4.07
N ALA A 18 -31.23 -26.76 4.53
CA ALA A 18 -32.18 -26.97 5.60
C ALA A 18 -31.56 -26.78 6.99
N ALA A 19 -32.37 -26.22 7.90
CA ALA A 19 -32.09 -26.04 9.31
C ALA A 19 -31.95 -27.39 10.06
N CYS A 20 -30.91 -27.51 10.88
CA CYS A 20 -30.83 -28.47 11.97
C CYS A 20 -30.66 -27.71 13.28
N THR A 21 -31.73 -27.67 14.07
CA THR A 21 -31.74 -27.21 15.45
C THR A 21 -31.16 -28.30 16.35
N ASN A 22 -30.20 -27.96 17.20
CA ASN A 22 -29.85 -28.77 18.37
C ASN A 22 -29.76 -27.86 19.58
N GLY A 23 -30.71 -28.04 20.49
CA GLY A 23 -30.70 -27.43 21.80
C GLY A 23 -29.61 -28.05 22.67
N SER A 24 -29.04 -27.26 23.56
CA SER A 24 -28.42 -27.78 24.78
C SER A 24 -28.63 -26.79 25.91
N THR A 25 -29.05 -27.39 27.02
CA THR A 25 -29.64 -26.81 28.21
C THR A 25 -28.62 -26.11 29.09
N SER A 26 -28.99 -24.92 29.55
CA SER A 26 -28.41 -24.19 30.67
C SER A 26 -28.35 -25.05 31.94
N THR A 27 -27.19 -25.04 32.60
CA THR A 27 -27.09 -25.35 34.04
C THR A 27 -26.17 -24.34 34.70
N THR A 28 -26.80 -23.41 35.43
CA THR A 28 -26.20 -22.49 36.39
C THR A 28 -25.64 -23.26 37.58
N VAL A 29 -24.39 -22.98 37.96
CA VAL A 29 -23.85 -23.32 39.28
C VAL A 29 -23.28 -22.05 39.90
N GLU A 30 -24.04 -21.50 40.86
CA GLU A 30 -23.56 -20.52 41.83
C GLU A 30 -22.46 -21.14 42.71
N ALA A 31 -21.39 -20.39 42.97
CA ALA A 31 -20.47 -20.63 44.07
C ALA A 31 -20.16 -19.30 44.78
N PRO A 32 -19.85 -19.35 46.09
CA PRO A 32 -20.33 -18.36 47.05
C PRO A 32 -19.37 -17.20 47.31
N VAL A 33 -19.97 -16.05 47.57
CA VAL A 33 -19.38 -14.84 48.14
C VAL A 33 -18.75 -15.16 49.50
N THR A 34 -17.46 -14.86 49.66
CA THR A 34 -16.83 -14.69 50.98
C THR A 34 -16.29 -13.28 51.11
N THR A 35 -16.85 -12.55 52.08
CA THR A 35 -16.47 -11.21 52.50
C THR A 35 -15.29 -11.28 53.45
N SER A 36 -14.21 -10.56 53.16
CA SER A 36 -13.13 -10.31 54.11
C SER A 36 -12.90 -8.80 54.24
N THR A 37 -13.42 -8.24 55.33
CA THR A 37 -13.17 -6.90 55.84
C THR A 37 -11.94 -6.93 56.74
N ALA A 38 -10.85 -6.28 56.33
CA ALA A 38 -9.80 -5.83 57.25
C ALA A 38 -9.09 -4.59 56.70
N ALA A 39 -9.24 -3.47 57.42
CA ALA A 39 -8.51 -2.23 57.17
C ALA A 39 -7.08 -2.31 57.73
N PRO A 40 -6.04 -1.82 57.04
CA PRO A 40 -4.71 -1.69 57.63
C PRO A 40 -4.53 -0.33 58.32
N THR A 41 -3.99 -0.37 59.53
CA THR A 41 -3.49 0.78 60.31
C THR A 41 -2.02 1.05 59.92
N PRO A 42 -1.54 2.30 59.82
CA PRO A 42 -0.23 2.61 59.28
C PRO A 42 0.88 2.31 60.30
N SER A 43 1.90 1.56 59.87
CA SER A 43 3.13 1.37 60.63
C SER A 43 4.31 1.91 59.84
N THR A 44 4.97 2.92 60.39
CA THR A 44 6.20 3.53 59.90
C THR A 44 7.38 2.66 60.31
N THR A 45 8.10 2.08 59.35
CA THR A 45 9.43 1.51 59.61
C THR A 45 10.32 1.67 58.39
N THR A 46 11.25 2.61 58.50
CA THR A 46 12.42 2.79 57.62
C THR A 46 13.36 1.61 57.82
N THR A 47 13.63 0.81 56.79
CA THR A 47 14.75 -0.15 56.81
C THR A 47 15.44 -0.24 55.45
N ALA A 48 16.76 -0.23 55.54
CA ALA A 48 17.80 -0.26 54.52
C ALA A 48 17.50 -1.06 53.23
N THR A 49 17.85 -0.42 52.11
CA THR A 49 18.01 -1.02 50.79
C THR A 49 19.06 -2.12 50.85
N THR A 50 18.59 -3.35 50.96
CA THR A 50 19.37 -4.53 50.62
C THR A 50 19.01 -4.83 49.17
N THR A 51 19.98 -4.79 48.27
CA THR A 51 19.83 -5.27 46.90
C THR A 51 19.56 -6.76 46.96
N THR A 52 18.28 -7.12 47.05
CA THR A 52 17.82 -8.48 46.81
C THR A 52 18.10 -8.75 45.34
N ALA A 53 18.99 -9.70 45.06
CA ALA A 53 19.11 -10.28 43.73
C ALA A 53 17.69 -10.69 43.30
N VAL A 54 17.23 -10.12 42.18
CA VAL A 54 16.00 -10.54 41.52
C VAL A 54 16.11 -12.04 41.35
N ALA A 55 15.17 -12.80 41.92
CA ALA A 55 15.10 -14.23 41.67
C ALA A 55 14.99 -14.40 40.15
N ALA A 56 15.92 -15.15 39.54
CA ALA A 56 15.86 -15.46 38.13
C ALA A 56 14.48 -16.07 37.84
N VAL A 57 13.62 -15.32 37.16
CA VAL A 57 12.41 -15.87 36.57
C VAL A 57 12.90 -16.95 35.62
N THR A 58 12.53 -18.20 35.87
CA THR A 58 12.78 -19.28 34.91
C THR A 58 11.97 -18.94 33.67
N LEU A 59 12.60 -18.40 32.64
CA LEU A 59 11.94 -18.11 31.37
C LEU A 59 11.76 -19.41 30.59
N ARG A 60 10.60 -19.56 29.96
CA ARG A 60 10.30 -20.71 29.13
C ARG A 60 10.64 -20.39 27.67
N THR A 61 11.47 -21.22 27.04
CA THR A 61 11.91 -21.04 25.65
C THR A 61 11.39 -22.12 24.70
N ASP A 62 10.90 -23.26 25.21
CA ASP A 62 10.39 -24.41 24.45
C ASP A 62 8.93 -24.23 24.00
N CYS A 63 8.63 -23.09 23.38
CA CYS A 63 7.27 -22.68 23.01
C CYS A 63 6.59 -23.71 22.09
N GLU A 64 7.34 -24.33 21.19
CA GLU A 64 6.87 -25.34 20.24
C GLU A 64 6.26 -26.58 20.90
N THR A 65 6.65 -26.88 22.14
CA THR A 65 6.13 -28.04 22.89
C THR A 65 4.63 -27.91 23.17
N CYS A 66 4.14 -26.68 23.33
CA CYS A 66 2.72 -26.40 23.62
C CYS A 66 2.01 -25.65 22.49
N HIS A 67 2.74 -24.87 21.69
CA HIS A 67 2.20 -24.00 20.64
C HIS A 67 2.77 -24.35 19.27
N ALA A 68 2.80 -25.64 18.92
CA ALA A 68 3.39 -26.14 17.68
C ALA A 68 2.86 -25.45 16.42
N ASP A 69 1.56 -25.13 16.36
CA ASP A 69 0.95 -24.47 15.20
C ASP A 69 1.46 -23.02 15.03
N VAL A 70 1.55 -22.26 16.13
CA VAL A 70 2.05 -20.88 16.14
C VAL A 70 3.54 -20.86 15.82
N HIS A 71 4.31 -21.76 16.43
CA HIS A 71 5.73 -21.92 16.14
C HIS A 71 5.97 -22.33 14.68
N GLY A 72 5.17 -23.27 14.14
CA GLY A 72 5.25 -23.66 12.74
C GLY A 72 4.97 -22.51 11.77
N THR A 73 4.05 -21.61 12.16
CA THR A 73 3.83 -20.36 11.41
C THR A 73 5.06 -19.45 11.50
N TRP A 74 5.59 -19.23 12.71
CA TRP A 74 6.81 -18.45 12.94
C TRP A 74 8.01 -18.93 12.12
N THR A 75 8.24 -20.25 12.03
CA THR A 75 9.35 -20.79 11.24
C THR A 75 9.28 -20.51 9.74
N THR A 76 8.12 -20.09 9.24
CA THR A 76 7.96 -19.65 7.85
C THR A 76 8.05 -18.13 7.69
N GLY A 77 8.05 -17.38 8.80
CA GLY A 77 8.12 -15.93 8.83
C GLY A 77 9.56 -15.40 8.79
N SER A 78 9.74 -14.18 8.30
CA SER A 78 11.06 -13.52 8.21
C SER A 78 11.73 -13.30 9.57
N HIS A 79 10.95 -13.17 10.65
CA HIS A 79 11.49 -13.14 12.01
C HIS A 79 12.27 -14.41 12.41
N ALA A 80 11.99 -15.56 11.79
CA ALA A 80 12.76 -16.79 12.01
C ALA A 80 14.02 -16.88 11.16
N ASP A 81 14.20 -16.00 10.17
CA ASP A 81 15.30 -16.04 9.19
C ASP A 81 15.79 -14.62 8.84
N THR A 82 16.32 -13.94 9.85
CA THR A 82 16.79 -12.54 9.75
C THR A 82 18.26 -12.41 9.35
N GLN A 83 18.98 -13.52 9.22
CA GLN A 83 20.42 -13.53 8.99
C GLN A 83 20.81 -13.09 7.58
N GLU A 84 20.03 -13.46 6.56
CA GLU A 84 20.33 -13.07 5.16
C GLU A 84 20.14 -11.57 4.97
N ASP A 85 19.13 -11.00 5.61
CA ASP A 85 18.85 -9.56 5.66
C ASP A 85 20.07 -8.77 6.17
N VAL A 86 20.59 -9.16 7.34
CA VAL A 86 21.81 -8.56 7.91
C VAL A 86 23.02 -8.74 6.99
N ALA A 87 23.17 -9.91 6.34
CA ALA A 87 24.30 -10.15 5.45
C ALA A 87 24.29 -9.20 4.23
N SER A 88 23.09 -8.95 3.68
CA SER A 88 22.91 -8.03 2.55
C SER A 88 23.29 -6.61 2.94
N GLU A 89 22.73 -6.11 4.06
CA GLU A 89 23.00 -4.77 4.58
C GLU A 89 24.48 -4.54 4.88
N LEU A 90 25.14 -5.52 5.52
CA LEU A 90 26.58 -5.48 5.78
C LEU A 90 27.41 -5.45 4.49
N GLY A 91 26.98 -6.19 3.46
CA GLY A 91 27.70 -6.29 2.20
C GLY A 91 27.53 -5.08 1.29
N GLU A 92 26.40 -4.39 1.39
CA GLU A 92 26.08 -3.23 0.56
C GLU A 92 26.52 -1.92 1.22
N GLU A 93 26.10 -1.68 2.46
CA GLU A 93 26.29 -0.38 3.10
C GLU A 93 27.54 -0.31 3.98
N ARG A 94 27.87 -1.43 4.62
CA ARG A 94 28.98 -1.50 5.58
C ARG A 94 30.26 -2.10 4.95
N ALA A 95 30.30 -2.21 3.61
CA ALA A 95 31.47 -2.69 2.89
C ALA A 95 32.74 -1.87 3.21
N GLY A 96 33.82 -2.57 3.54
CA GLY A 96 35.09 -1.96 3.94
C GLY A 96 35.22 -1.65 5.44
N GLN A 97 34.17 -1.89 6.23
CA GLN A 97 34.19 -1.74 7.69
C GLN A 97 34.48 -3.08 8.39
N THR A 98 35.14 -3.03 9.55
CA THR A 98 35.24 -4.20 10.43
C THR A 98 33.98 -4.35 11.30
N PRO A 99 33.71 -5.52 11.90
CA PRO A 99 32.64 -5.66 12.90
C PRO A 99 32.68 -4.62 14.04
N ASP A 100 33.86 -4.18 14.47
CA ASP A 100 34.00 -3.16 15.51
C ASP A 100 33.64 -1.77 15.00
N ASP A 101 34.01 -1.45 13.75
CA ASP A 101 33.65 -0.18 13.10
C ASP A 101 32.12 -0.06 12.95
N VAL A 102 31.42 -1.16 12.61
CA VAL A 102 29.95 -1.15 12.51
C VAL A 102 29.30 -0.86 13.86
N ILE A 103 29.73 -1.51 14.95
CA ILE A 103 29.07 -1.34 16.26
C ILE A 103 29.50 -0.06 16.99
N HIS A 104 30.74 0.41 16.78
CA HIS A 104 31.35 1.46 17.61
C HIS A 104 31.98 2.62 16.82
N GLY A 105 31.88 2.63 15.49
CA GLY A 105 32.50 3.61 14.61
C GLY A 105 31.83 4.98 14.61
N ASP A 106 32.11 5.76 13.56
CA ASP A 106 31.60 7.12 13.40
C ASP A 106 30.09 7.16 13.07
N ASP A 107 29.54 6.04 12.57
CA ASP A 107 28.13 5.82 12.27
C ASP A 107 27.69 4.45 12.80
N PRO A 108 27.57 4.31 14.14
CA PRO A 108 27.43 3.01 14.78
C PRO A 108 26.00 2.45 14.63
N GLU A 109 25.91 1.19 14.25
CA GLU A 109 24.67 0.46 14.12
C GLU A 109 24.76 -0.91 14.79
N ASN A 110 23.68 -1.32 15.47
CA ASN A 110 23.64 -2.59 16.20
C ASN A 110 22.58 -3.53 15.63
N CYS A 111 22.80 -4.03 14.42
CA CYS A 111 21.89 -4.95 13.72
C CYS A 111 21.53 -6.17 14.60
N ILE A 112 22.47 -6.65 15.41
CA ILE A 112 22.27 -7.79 16.32
C ILE A 112 21.14 -7.55 17.32
N ALA A 113 20.95 -6.32 17.80
CA ALA A 113 19.95 -6.01 18.81
C ALA A 113 18.49 -6.19 18.34
N CYS A 114 18.25 -6.21 17.03
CA CYS A 114 16.93 -6.43 16.43
C CYS A 114 16.83 -7.72 15.63
N HIS A 115 17.91 -8.19 15.01
CA HIS A 115 17.87 -9.40 14.18
C HIS A 115 18.21 -10.66 14.98
N ALA A 116 18.88 -10.52 16.12
CA ALA A 116 19.23 -11.61 17.01
C ALA A 116 19.20 -11.15 18.50
N PRO A 117 18.05 -10.64 18.98
CA PRO A 117 17.95 -9.91 20.25
C PRO A 117 18.28 -10.75 21.50
N THR A 118 18.38 -12.08 21.37
CA THR A 118 18.72 -12.97 22.49
C THR A 118 20.22 -13.30 22.58
N THR A 119 21.01 -12.96 21.55
CA THR A 119 22.45 -13.25 21.45
C THR A 119 23.29 -12.54 22.50
N GLY A 120 22.88 -11.33 22.88
CA GLY A 120 23.59 -10.50 23.87
C GLY A 120 23.72 -11.12 25.26
N ALA A 121 22.95 -12.17 25.56
CA ALA A 121 23.07 -12.94 26.79
C ALA A 121 24.31 -13.84 26.84
N THR A 122 24.94 -14.14 25.69
CA THR A 122 26.05 -15.09 25.57
C THR A 122 27.30 -14.52 24.89
N MET A 123 27.17 -13.48 24.07
CA MET A 123 28.28 -12.80 23.38
C MET A 123 27.93 -11.33 23.06
N SER A 124 28.93 -10.49 22.82
CA SER A 124 28.74 -9.10 22.37
C SER A 124 28.28 -9.02 20.91
N ALA A 125 27.74 -7.86 20.50
CA ALA A 125 27.32 -7.64 19.11
C ALA A 125 28.47 -7.77 18.11
N VAL A 126 29.68 -7.29 18.46
CA VAL A 126 30.89 -7.45 17.64
C VAL A 126 31.26 -8.93 17.47
N GLU A 127 31.19 -9.72 18.54
CA GLU A 127 31.45 -11.16 18.49
C GLU A 127 30.39 -11.89 17.65
N ALA A 128 29.12 -11.48 17.73
CA ALA A 128 28.06 -12.05 16.90
C ALA A 128 28.28 -11.73 15.40
N LEU A 129 28.64 -10.48 15.07
CA LEU A 129 28.97 -10.11 13.69
C LEU A 129 30.16 -10.92 13.15
N ASP A 130 31.22 -11.09 13.94
CA ASP A 130 32.38 -11.91 13.56
C ASP A 130 32.06 -13.41 13.51
N MET A 131 31.10 -13.90 14.29
CA MET A 131 30.71 -15.32 14.31
C MET A 131 29.79 -15.70 13.14
N PHE A 132 28.85 -14.84 12.75
CA PHE A 132 27.77 -15.23 11.83
C PHE A 132 27.91 -14.68 10.41
N PHE A 133 28.91 -13.82 10.14
CA PHE A 133 29.08 -13.24 8.81
C PHE A 133 30.52 -13.37 8.30
N THR A 134 30.68 -13.52 6.98
CA THR A 134 32.00 -13.60 6.35
C THR A 134 32.63 -12.22 6.20
N THR A 135 33.95 -12.17 6.39
CA THR A 135 34.78 -10.99 6.12
C THR A 135 35.93 -11.39 5.21
N THR A 136 36.41 -10.46 4.41
CA THR A 136 37.65 -10.60 3.63
C THR A 136 38.69 -9.65 4.21
N ASP A 137 39.84 -10.18 4.61
CA ASP A 137 40.90 -9.43 5.29
C ASP A 137 40.41 -8.66 6.55
N GLY A 138 39.36 -9.18 7.21
CA GLY A 138 38.78 -8.63 8.44
C GLY A 138 37.72 -7.56 8.25
N VAL A 139 37.33 -7.24 7.02
CA VAL A 139 36.26 -6.28 6.70
C VAL A 139 35.12 -6.93 5.91
N PHE A 140 33.92 -6.36 5.98
CA PHE A 140 32.80 -6.73 5.13
C PHE A 140 33.04 -6.32 3.67
N THR A 141 32.44 -7.04 2.73
CA THR A 141 32.52 -6.78 1.28
C THR A 141 31.18 -7.07 0.63
N SER A 142 31.01 -6.72 -0.65
CA SER A 142 29.82 -7.12 -1.44
C SER A 142 29.60 -8.63 -1.53
N ASP A 143 30.59 -9.44 -1.16
CA ASP A 143 30.51 -10.91 -1.10
C ASP A 143 30.27 -11.42 0.35
N THR A 144 29.96 -10.52 1.28
CA THR A 144 29.59 -10.89 2.65
C THR A 144 28.38 -11.80 2.61
N ALA A 145 28.50 -12.92 3.32
CA ALA A 145 27.52 -13.98 3.35
C ALA A 145 27.37 -14.49 4.78
N THR A 146 26.25 -15.16 5.04
CA THR A 146 25.99 -15.82 6.32
C THR A 146 26.93 -17.01 6.52
N LYS A 147 27.30 -17.26 7.77
CA LYS A 147 28.01 -18.47 8.21
C LYS A 147 27.45 -18.93 9.56
N ASP A 148 27.69 -20.20 9.91
CA ASP A 148 27.21 -20.80 11.16
C ASP A 148 25.69 -20.63 11.42
N THR A 149 24.90 -20.60 10.33
CA THR A 149 23.45 -20.36 10.34
C THR A 149 22.62 -21.29 11.25
N PRO A 150 22.98 -22.57 11.49
CA PRO A 150 22.21 -23.40 12.42
C PRO A 150 22.23 -22.90 13.87
N ASP A 151 23.20 -22.06 14.23
CA ASP A 151 23.36 -21.49 15.57
C ASP A 151 22.84 -20.04 15.66
N TRP A 152 22.29 -19.48 14.57
CA TRP A 152 21.71 -18.13 14.56
C TRP A 152 20.45 -18.09 15.45
N PRO A 153 20.39 -17.24 16.49
CA PRO A 153 19.34 -17.33 17.47
C PRO A 153 18.02 -16.62 17.06
N ALA A 154 17.95 -16.06 15.85
CA ALA A 154 16.77 -15.43 15.22
C ALA A 154 15.97 -14.46 16.12
N VAL A 155 14.85 -13.93 15.62
CA VAL A 155 13.89 -13.18 16.43
C VAL A 155 12.88 -14.18 17.00
N THR A 156 13.25 -14.80 18.12
CA THR A 156 12.45 -15.85 18.80
C THR A 156 11.22 -15.29 19.53
N CYS A 157 10.30 -16.18 19.91
CA CYS A 157 9.09 -15.82 20.65
C CYS A 157 9.39 -14.96 21.90
N THR A 158 10.48 -15.28 22.60
CA THR A 158 10.92 -14.59 23.82
C THR A 158 11.47 -13.19 23.56
N ALA A 159 11.74 -12.78 22.31
CA ALA A 159 12.08 -11.40 22.00
C ALA A 159 10.92 -10.44 22.28
N CYS A 160 9.68 -10.93 22.09
CA CYS A 160 8.44 -10.17 22.13
C CYS A 160 7.52 -10.55 23.31
N HIS A 161 7.73 -11.74 23.88
CA HIS A 161 6.92 -12.29 24.96
C HIS A 161 7.75 -12.55 26.21
N GLU A 162 7.36 -11.92 27.32
CA GLU A 162 7.84 -12.30 28.65
C GLU A 162 7.03 -13.50 29.14
N VAL A 163 7.65 -14.69 29.08
CA VAL A 163 7.01 -15.96 29.41
C VAL A 163 7.58 -16.52 30.72
N ALA A 164 6.84 -16.32 31.81
CA ALA A 164 7.16 -16.96 33.09
C ALA A 164 7.13 -18.50 32.96
N GLY A 165 7.99 -19.20 33.70
CA GLY A 165 8.14 -20.66 33.60
C GLY A 165 6.88 -21.46 33.94
N ASP A 166 5.95 -20.88 34.69
CA ASP A 166 4.64 -21.43 35.02
C ASP A 166 3.48 -20.79 34.22
N HIS A 167 3.79 -20.14 33.10
CA HIS A 167 2.80 -19.51 32.22
C HIS A 167 1.63 -20.45 31.87
N PRO A 168 0.38 -20.09 32.21
CA PRO A 168 -0.79 -20.91 31.92
C PRO A 168 -1.10 -21.00 30.43
N ALA A 169 -1.45 -22.20 29.96
CA ALA A 169 -1.81 -22.44 28.55
C ALA A 169 -3.04 -21.66 28.05
N ALA A 170 -3.83 -21.07 28.93
CA ALA A 170 -5.07 -20.34 28.60
C ALA A 170 -4.92 -18.81 28.68
N SER A 171 -3.73 -18.30 29.00
CA SER A 171 -3.46 -16.86 29.08
C SER A 171 -2.51 -16.42 27.98
N MET A 172 -2.64 -15.18 27.53
CA MET A 172 -1.63 -14.56 26.67
C MET A 172 -0.40 -14.18 27.50
N PRO A 173 0.83 -14.42 27.00
CA PRO A 173 2.04 -13.88 27.63
C PRO A 173 2.00 -12.35 27.67
N THR A 174 2.75 -11.78 28.62
CA THR A 174 2.97 -10.33 28.64
C THR A 174 3.80 -9.94 27.42
N VAL A 175 3.31 -8.96 26.67
CA VAL A 175 4.06 -8.36 25.55
C VAL A 175 5.10 -7.42 26.15
N ALA A 176 6.37 -7.67 25.84
CA ALA A 176 7.50 -6.91 26.34
C ALA A 176 8.70 -7.07 25.40
N ALA A 177 9.56 -6.06 25.34
CA ALA A 177 10.76 -6.10 24.51
C ALA A 177 11.94 -6.65 25.32
N PHE A 178 12.56 -7.73 24.84
CA PHE A 178 13.79 -8.24 25.46
C PHE A 178 15.00 -7.38 25.05
N ASP A 179 15.73 -6.87 26.04
CA ASP A 179 16.99 -6.17 25.82
C ASP A 179 18.17 -7.06 26.21
N ALA A 180 18.87 -7.55 25.19
CA ALA A 180 20.08 -8.36 25.30
C ALA A 180 21.18 -7.69 26.15
N THR A 181 21.30 -6.37 26.09
CA THR A 181 22.36 -5.62 26.78
C THR A 181 22.17 -5.66 28.29
N SER A 182 20.92 -5.51 28.75
CA SER A 182 20.57 -5.60 30.17
C SER A 182 20.21 -7.02 30.61
N GLY A 183 19.94 -7.93 29.67
CA GLY A 183 19.41 -9.27 29.94
C GLY A 183 18.03 -9.25 30.59
N SER A 184 17.22 -8.23 30.27
CA SER A 184 15.93 -7.99 30.93
C SER A 184 14.83 -7.54 29.96
N TYR A 185 13.57 -7.71 30.38
CA TYR A 185 12.41 -7.24 29.62
C TYR A 185 12.08 -5.80 29.97
N THR A 186 11.76 -5.02 28.93
CA THR A 186 11.20 -3.68 29.05
C THR A 186 9.71 -3.72 28.75
N ALA A 187 8.91 -3.19 29.67
CA ALA A 187 7.48 -3.03 29.45
C ALA A 187 7.22 -2.04 28.31
N VAL A 188 6.27 -2.38 27.43
CA VAL A 188 5.89 -1.59 26.26
C VAL A 188 4.44 -1.14 26.39
N ALA A 189 4.11 0.00 25.77
CA ALA A 189 2.77 0.58 25.83
C ALA A 189 1.71 -0.21 25.03
N GLY A 190 2.14 -1.11 24.14
CA GLY A 190 1.27 -1.91 23.28
C GLY A 190 2.06 -2.61 22.19
N THR A 191 1.37 -3.34 21.32
CA THR A 191 1.99 -4.14 20.25
C THR A 191 2.68 -3.27 19.20
N SER A 192 2.09 -2.15 18.75
CA SER A 192 2.77 -1.26 17.80
C SER A 192 4.05 -0.66 18.41
N ALA A 193 4.03 -0.28 19.69
CA ALA A 193 5.22 0.22 20.39
C ALA A 193 6.29 -0.85 20.62
N LEU A 194 5.91 -2.14 20.64
CA LEU A 194 6.85 -3.25 20.59
C LEU A 194 7.54 -3.32 19.23
N CYS A 195 6.76 -3.29 18.13
CA CYS A 195 7.30 -3.30 16.77
C CYS A 195 8.26 -2.11 16.54
N GLY A 196 7.89 -0.92 17.03
CA GLY A 196 8.70 0.29 16.95
C GLY A 196 10.00 0.27 17.77
N GLN A 197 10.27 -0.78 18.56
CA GLN A 197 11.60 -0.98 19.16
C GLN A 197 12.65 -1.36 18.12
N CYS A 198 12.24 -1.88 16.96
CA CYS A 198 13.15 -2.29 15.89
C CYS A 198 12.80 -1.67 14.54
N HIS A 199 11.51 -1.50 14.27
CA HIS A 199 11.02 -0.81 13.07
C HIS A 199 10.66 0.64 13.38
N GLY A 200 11.45 1.30 14.22
CA GLY A 200 11.23 2.69 14.61
C GLY A 200 12.29 3.24 15.56
N THR A 201 12.15 4.52 15.88
CA THR A 201 13.12 5.27 16.68
C THR A 201 13.01 5.04 18.19
N LEU A 202 12.13 4.15 18.67
CA LEU A 202 11.89 3.98 20.12
C LEU A 202 13.11 3.41 20.85
N ARG A 203 13.87 2.52 20.20
CA ARG A 203 15.10 1.94 20.77
C ARG A 203 16.35 2.60 20.21
N PHE A 204 16.34 2.92 18.91
CA PHE A 204 17.46 3.50 18.18
C PHE A 204 17.05 4.83 17.56
N PRO A 205 17.36 5.97 18.20
CA PRO A 205 16.89 7.28 17.73
C PRO A 205 17.33 7.68 16.32
N ASP A 206 18.45 7.13 15.85
CA ASP A 206 19.09 7.47 14.59
C ASP A 206 18.95 6.34 13.53
N THR A 207 18.00 5.41 13.70
CA THR A 207 17.72 4.37 12.70
C THR A 207 17.00 4.97 11.48
N ASP A 208 17.29 4.42 10.31
CA ASP A 208 16.57 4.61 9.06
C ASP A 208 15.29 3.75 8.96
N HIS A 209 15.13 2.73 9.80
CA HIS A 209 13.91 1.93 9.93
C HIS A 209 12.76 2.72 10.62
N VAL A 210 12.17 3.69 9.92
CA VAL A 210 11.18 4.62 10.48
C VAL A 210 9.71 4.21 10.32
N THR A 211 9.42 2.97 9.92
CA THR A 211 8.06 2.48 9.60
C THR A 211 7.04 2.70 10.73
N TYR A 212 7.41 2.47 11.99
CA TYR A 212 6.54 2.73 13.14
C TYR A 212 6.27 4.22 13.34
N ASP A 213 7.27 5.07 13.10
CA ASP A 213 7.13 6.51 13.25
C ASP A 213 6.20 7.08 12.19
N ASP A 214 6.31 6.58 10.95
CA ASP A 214 5.38 6.88 9.85
C ASP A 214 3.96 6.38 10.16
N TRP A 215 3.83 5.14 10.64
CA TRP A 215 2.54 4.59 11.08
C TRP A 215 1.89 5.45 12.17
N LYS A 216 2.69 5.83 13.18
CA LYS A 216 2.21 6.61 14.32
C LYS A 216 1.78 8.02 13.92
N ALA A 217 2.37 8.58 12.87
CA ALA A 217 1.96 9.86 12.30
C ALA A 217 0.72 9.75 11.40
N GLY A 218 0.41 8.55 10.91
CA GLY A 218 -0.73 8.27 10.04
C GLY A 218 -2.07 8.16 10.77
N VAL A 219 -3.17 8.22 10.00
CA VAL A 219 -4.56 8.16 10.52
C VAL A 219 -4.93 6.80 11.10
N HIS A 220 -4.29 5.71 10.66
CA HIS A 220 -4.54 4.37 11.20
C HIS A 220 -4.16 4.25 12.70
N ALA A 221 -3.25 5.10 13.17
CA ALA A 221 -2.86 5.14 14.58
C ALA A 221 -3.85 5.91 15.47
N ASP A 222 -4.78 6.67 14.90
CA ASP A 222 -5.70 7.56 15.64
C ASP A 222 -7.14 7.45 15.12
N THR A 223 -7.80 6.36 15.47
CA THR A 223 -9.13 6.01 14.94
C THR A 223 -10.26 6.16 15.96
N GLN A 224 -9.95 6.35 17.26
CA GLN A 224 -10.99 6.33 18.29
C GLN A 224 -11.93 7.53 18.19
N SER A 225 -11.37 8.70 17.87
CA SER A 225 -12.16 9.93 17.76
C SER A 225 -13.10 9.91 16.57
N ASP A 226 -12.69 9.24 15.49
CA ASP A 226 -13.44 9.02 14.26
C ASP A 226 -14.72 8.22 14.55
N VAL A 227 -14.56 7.02 15.13
CA VAL A 227 -15.69 6.17 15.56
C VAL A 227 -16.59 6.88 16.56
N ALA A 228 -16.03 7.65 17.50
CA ALA A 228 -16.84 8.39 18.46
C ALA A 228 -17.73 9.45 17.78
N GLY A 229 -17.23 10.09 16.71
CA GLY A 229 -17.98 11.04 15.89
C GLY A 229 -19.13 10.36 15.14
N GLU A 230 -18.85 9.29 14.40
CA GLU A 230 -19.85 8.50 13.67
C GLU A 230 -20.96 7.99 14.61
N LEU A 231 -20.58 7.40 15.75
CA LEU A 231 -21.54 6.91 16.74
C LEU A 231 -22.41 8.05 17.33
N ALA A 232 -21.88 9.26 17.45
CA ALA A 232 -22.60 10.41 17.98
C ALA A 232 -23.58 11.02 16.96
N GLU A 233 -23.20 11.03 15.68
CA GLU A 233 -23.95 11.67 14.60
C GLU A 233 -24.98 10.74 13.96
N GLU A 234 -24.62 9.47 13.74
CA GLU A 234 -25.37 8.56 12.88
C GLU A 234 -26.08 7.45 13.64
N ARG A 235 -25.52 7.01 14.77
CA ARG A 235 -26.03 5.87 15.56
C ARG A 235 -26.78 6.29 16.84
N ALA A 236 -27.32 7.51 16.87
CA ALA A 236 -28.01 8.05 18.04
C ALA A 236 -29.29 7.27 18.38
N GLY A 237 -29.37 6.78 19.63
CA GLY A 237 -30.48 5.96 20.12
C GLY A 237 -30.26 4.44 19.98
N GLU A 238 -29.16 4.02 19.37
CA GLU A 238 -28.79 2.62 19.23
C GLU A 238 -27.94 2.14 20.41
N THR A 239 -28.05 0.87 20.77
CA THR A 239 -27.12 0.20 21.69
C THR A 239 -25.92 -0.35 20.92
N PRO A 240 -24.79 -0.66 21.59
CA PRO A 240 -23.67 -1.36 20.95
C PRO A 240 -24.05 -2.65 20.20
N ALA A 241 -25.07 -3.37 20.67
CA ALA A 241 -25.56 -4.57 19.98
C ALA A 241 -26.35 -4.25 18.70
N ASP A 242 -27.11 -3.15 18.71
CA ASP A 242 -27.86 -2.69 17.54
C ASP A 242 -26.90 -2.24 16.43
N VAL A 243 -25.81 -1.52 16.78
CA VAL A 243 -24.78 -1.12 15.81
C VAL A 243 -24.13 -2.34 15.15
N ILE A 244 -23.69 -3.34 15.93
CA ILE A 244 -22.96 -4.50 15.38
C ILE A 244 -23.87 -5.48 14.62
N SER A 245 -25.14 -5.60 15.00
CA SER A 245 -25.99 -6.72 14.56
C SER A 245 -27.45 -6.38 14.27
N GLY A 246 -27.78 -5.08 14.20
CA GLY A 246 -29.11 -4.57 13.93
C GLY A 246 -29.52 -4.64 12.47
N ASP A 247 -30.51 -3.81 12.11
CA ASP A 247 -31.09 -3.77 10.76
C ASP A 247 -30.18 -3.09 9.73
N ASP A 248 -29.23 -2.27 10.20
CA ASP A 248 -28.20 -1.58 9.41
C ASP A 248 -26.85 -1.73 10.13
N PRO A 249 -26.25 -2.93 10.10
CA PRO A 249 -25.11 -3.25 10.94
C PRO A 249 -23.82 -2.61 10.41
N GLU A 250 -23.09 -1.95 11.30
CA GLU A 250 -21.73 -1.47 11.09
C GLU A 250 -20.80 -2.08 12.12
N ASN A 251 -19.67 -2.60 11.66
CA ASN A 251 -18.67 -3.16 12.55
C ASN A 251 -17.48 -2.22 12.69
N CYS A 252 -17.67 -1.12 13.44
CA CYS A 252 -16.63 -0.11 13.68
C CYS A 252 -15.37 -0.75 14.28
N ILE A 253 -15.51 -1.76 15.16
CA ILE A 253 -14.38 -2.43 15.80
C ILE A 253 -13.50 -3.17 14.78
N ALA A 254 -14.13 -3.84 13.81
CA ALA A 254 -13.44 -4.65 12.82
C ALA A 254 -12.40 -3.90 11.99
N CYS A 255 -12.58 -2.58 11.81
CA CYS A 255 -11.71 -1.76 10.97
C CYS A 255 -11.04 -0.59 11.68
N HIS A 256 -11.51 -0.18 12.86
CA HIS A 256 -10.90 0.94 13.60
C HIS A 256 -10.12 0.49 14.84
N GLY A 257 -10.36 -0.72 15.36
CA GLY A 257 -9.64 -1.23 16.53
C GLY A 257 -9.74 -2.74 16.67
N PRO A 258 -9.35 -3.54 15.66
CA PRO A 258 -9.68 -4.98 15.62
C PRO A 258 -9.05 -5.77 16.76
N SER A 259 -7.93 -5.31 17.31
CA SER A 259 -7.27 -5.95 18.46
C SER A 259 -7.90 -5.61 19.82
N ALA A 260 -8.90 -4.72 19.87
CA ALA A 260 -9.62 -4.38 21.10
C ALA A 260 -10.27 -5.62 21.73
N VAL A 261 -10.72 -6.57 20.90
CA VAL A 261 -11.30 -7.86 21.32
C VAL A 261 -10.31 -8.75 22.07
N LEU A 262 -9.00 -8.52 21.91
CA LEU A 262 -7.94 -9.24 22.63
C LEU A 262 -7.68 -8.63 24.02
N GLY A 263 -8.14 -7.40 24.26
CA GLY A 263 -8.00 -6.70 25.53
C GLY A 263 -8.83 -7.34 26.66
N ASN A 264 -8.45 -7.06 27.90
CA ASN A 264 -9.20 -7.43 29.11
C ASN A 264 -9.59 -8.91 29.25
N GLY A 265 -8.79 -9.83 28.68
CA GLY A 265 -9.03 -11.28 28.77
C GLY A 265 -9.96 -11.84 27.70
N GLY A 266 -10.21 -11.08 26.63
CA GLY A 266 -11.11 -11.44 25.55
C GLY A 266 -12.48 -10.77 25.74
N MET A 267 -12.85 -9.88 24.82
CA MET A 267 -14.16 -9.22 24.79
C MET A 267 -14.80 -9.40 23.41
N SER A 268 -16.13 -9.38 23.34
CA SER A 268 -16.81 -9.33 22.03
C SER A 268 -16.71 -7.92 21.42
N GLU A 269 -16.99 -7.78 20.13
CA GLU A 269 -17.02 -6.45 19.47
C GLU A 269 -18.06 -5.52 20.11
N GLN A 270 -19.19 -6.07 20.58
CA GLN A 270 -20.21 -5.31 21.31
C GLN A 270 -19.69 -4.83 22.67
N ASP A 271 -18.97 -5.69 23.39
CA ASP A 271 -18.36 -5.32 24.66
C ASP A 271 -17.27 -4.26 24.46
N ALA A 272 -16.50 -4.35 23.37
CA ALA A 272 -15.50 -3.36 23.00
C ALA A 272 -16.13 -1.98 22.75
N LEU A 273 -17.20 -1.92 21.95
CA LEU A 273 -17.95 -0.68 21.74
C LEU A 273 -18.49 -0.09 23.06
N ALA A 274 -19.03 -0.94 23.94
CA ALA A 274 -19.55 -0.49 25.24
C ALA A 274 -18.44 -0.01 26.21
N TYR A 275 -17.22 -0.53 26.06
CA TYR A 275 -16.07 -0.17 26.91
C TYR A 275 -15.40 1.12 26.46
N PHE A 276 -15.17 1.27 25.15
CA PHE A 276 -14.35 2.36 24.59
C PHE A 276 -15.14 3.62 24.22
N PHE A 277 -16.47 3.62 24.35
CA PHE A 277 -17.30 4.76 24.00
C PHE A 277 -18.37 5.01 25.07
N THR A 278 -18.62 6.28 25.38
CA THR A 278 -19.62 6.65 26.39
C THR A 278 -21.03 6.45 25.87
N THR A 279 -21.91 5.91 26.69
CA THR A 279 -23.35 5.79 26.41
C THR A 279 -24.18 6.48 27.49
N ASP A 280 -25.41 6.90 27.16
CA ASP A 280 -26.43 7.30 28.13
C ASP A 280 -27.53 6.23 28.18
N ASN A 281 -27.76 5.66 29.35
CA ASN A 281 -28.68 4.52 29.55
C ASN A 281 -28.40 3.32 28.61
N GLY A 282 -27.14 3.11 28.22
CA GLY A 282 -26.72 2.02 27.34
C GLY A 282 -26.91 2.30 25.84
N GLN A 283 -27.29 3.52 25.46
CA GLN A 283 -27.46 3.95 24.07
C GLN A 283 -26.48 5.06 23.71
N PHE A 284 -26.06 5.11 22.45
CA PHE A 284 -25.30 6.23 21.91
C PHE A 284 -26.20 7.45 21.69
N GLY A 285 -25.60 8.64 21.65
CA GLY A 285 -26.29 9.88 21.28
C GLY A 285 -25.30 11.00 21.00
N ALA A 286 -25.80 12.22 20.76
CA ALA A 286 -24.95 13.36 20.38
C ALA A 286 -23.87 13.77 21.42
N ALA A 287 -23.86 13.16 22.61
CA ALA A 287 -22.82 13.35 23.63
C ALA A 287 -21.85 12.15 23.74
N THR A 288 -21.96 11.16 22.84
CA THR A 288 -21.01 10.05 22.74
C THR A 288 -19.62 10.61 22.52
N THR A 289 -18.67 10.15 23.31
CA THR A 289 -17.25 10.50 23.25
C THR A 289 -16.42 9.26 23.55
N SER A 290 -15.13 9.32 23.25
CA SER A 290 -14.17 8.26 23.57
C SER A 290 -14.07 8.03 25.09
N ALA A 291 -13.90 6.78 25.47
CA ALA A 291 -13.60 6.31 26.82
C ALA A 291 -12.34 5.43 26.79
N HIS A 292 -11.59 5.37 27.88
CA HIS A 292 -10.37 4.56 27.99
C HIS A 292 -9.36 4.76 26.83
N PRO A 293 -9.01 6.00 26.45
CA PRO A 293 -8.15 6.26 25.30
C PRO A 293 -6.75 5.66 25.44
N ASP A 294 -6.23 5.57 26.67
CA ASP A 294 -4.92 4.95 26.94
C ASP A 294 -4.91 3.42 26.70
N GLU A 295 -6.07 2.80 26.54
CA GLU A 295 -6.25 1.37 26.30
C GLU A 295 -6.75 1.06 24.88
N TRP A 296 -7.10 2.07 24.08
CA TRP A 296 -7.58 1.89 22.72
C TRP A 296 -6.41 1.48 21.81
N PRO A 297 -6.49 0.33 21.13
CA PRO A 297 -5.34 -0.15 20.38
C PRO A 297 -5.17 0.48 18.98
N SER A 298 -6.16 1.25 18.51
CA SER A 298 -6.27 1.71 17.12
C SER A 298 -6.06 0.58 16.10
N VAL A 299 -5.84 0.93 14.82
CA VAL A 299 -5.41 -0.03 13.80
C VAL A 299 -3.88 -0.20 13.91
N GLY A 300 -3.46 -0.99 14.89
CA GLY A 300 -2.03 -1.28 15.15
C GLY A 300 -1.37 -2.19 14.10
N CYS A 301 -0.05 -2.37 14.18
CA CYS A 301 0.74 -3.20 13.25
C CYS A 301 0.17 -4.63 13.12
N VAL A 302 -0.24 -5.20 14.25
CA VAL A 302 -0.86 -6.54 14.35
C VAL A 302 -2.26 -6.64 13.75
N SER A 303 -2.84 -5.53 13.26
CA SER A 303 -4.12 -5.56 12.54
C SER A 303 -3.94 -6.04 11.10
N CYS A 304 -2.77 -5.73 10.52
CA CYS A 304 -2.42 -5.91 9.10
C CYS A 304 -1.26 -6.90 8.87
N HIS A 305 -0.52 -7.22 9.93
CA HIS A 305 0.58 -8.18 9.93
C HIS A 305 0.33 -9.26 10.96
N ASN A 306 0.49 -10.53 10.57
CA ASN A 306 0.61 -11.60 11.55
C ASN A 306 2.02 -11.52 12.15
N PRO A 307 2.20 -11.25 13.45
CA PRO A 307 3.54 -11.12 14.04
C PRO A 307 4.35 -12.43 13.98
N HIS A 308 3.67 -13.56 13.75
CA HIS A 308 4.28 -14.88 13.55
C HIS A 308 4.53 -15.20 12.06
N ASN A 309 4.16 -14.34 11.12
CA ASN A 309 4.53 -14.44 9.70
C ASN A 309 4.35 -13.05 9.04
N PRO A 310 5.21 -12.08 9.37
CA PRO A 310 4.95 -10.67 9.08
C PRO A 310 5.03 -10.31 7.60
N GLN A 311 5.76 -11.09 6.78
CA GLN A 311 5.88 -10.84 5.35
C GLN A 311 4.61 -11.19 4.55
N GLN A 312 3.72 -12.01 5.12
CA GLN A 312 2.44 -12.31 4.49
C GLN A 312 1.40 -11.29 4.97
N PRO A 313 0.78 -10.50 4.07
CA PRO A 313 -0.32 -9.63 4.43
C PRO A 313 -1.43 -10.43 5.12
N ALA A 314 -1.91 -9.97 6.28
CA ALA A 314 -2.91 -10.70 7.04
C ALA A 314 -3.85 -9.75 7.78
N LEU A 315 -5.12 -10.10 7.84
CA LEU A 315 -6.11 -9.37 8.63
C LEU A 315 -6.29 -10.03 9.99
N LEU A 316 -6.22 -9.28 11.09
CA LEU A 316 -6.76 -9.74 12.37
C LEU A 316 -8.29 -9.64 12.35
N ASP A 317 -8.97 -10.77 12.19
CA ASP A 317 -10.43 -10.82 12.24
C ASP A 317 -10.91 -10.76 13.69
N SER A 318 -11.36 -9.57 14.09
CA SER A 318 -11.92 -9.26 15.41
C SER A 318 -13.07 -10.19 15.85
N SER A 319 -13.85 -10.73 14.91
CA SER A 319 -14.97 -11.61 15.25
C SER A 319 -14.52 -13.00 15.74
N THR A 320 -13.31 -13.41 15.35
CA THR A 320 -12.73 -14.71 15.71
C THR A 320 -11.45 -14.61 16.55
N GLY A 321 -10.84 -13.43 16.62
CA GLY A 321 -9.54 -13.19 17.23
C GLY A 321 -8.38 -13.87 16.50
N LYS A 322 -8.54 -14.17 15.20
CA LYS A 322 -7.56 -14.94 14.41
C LYS A 322 -7.10 -14.19 13.18
N TYR A 323 -5.89 -14.50 12.73
CA TYR A 323 -5.36 -13.98 11.47
C TYR A 323 -5.94 -14.73 10.28
N VAL A 324 -6.32 -13.95 9.26
CA VAL A 324 -6.69 -14.44 7.93
C VAL A 324 -5.65 -13.94 6.94
N ALA A 325 -4.93 -14.85 6.30
CA ALA A 325 -3.95 -14.51 5.27
C ALA A 325 -4.64 -13.89 4.05
N MET A 326 -4.11 -12.77 3.58
CA MET A 326 -4.58 -12.04 2.40
C MET A 326 -3.70 -12.36 1.20
N SER A 327 -4.29 -12.39 0.01
CA SER A 327 -3.57 -12.66 -1.24
C SER A 327 -2.81 -11.45 -1.78
N SER A 328 -3.17 -10.23 -1.36
CA SER A 328 -2.51 -8.99 -1.76
C SER A 328 -2.81 -7.85 -0.78
N SER A 329 -1.99 -6.80 -0.80
CA SER A 329 -2.21 -5.57 -0.04
C SER A 329 -3.54 -4.91 -0.41
N SER A 330 -3.90 -4.80 -1.69
CA SER A 330 -5.19 -4.22 -2.10
C SER A 330 -6.38 -4.96 -1.51
N ARG A 331 -6.33 -6.31 -1.43
CA ARG A 331 -7.40 -7.09 -0.80
C ARG A 331 -7.45 -6.95 0.71
N LEU A 332 -6.32 -6.66 1.36
CA LEU A 332 -6.28 -6.28 2.77
C LEU A 332 -6.97 -4.92 2.97
N CYS A 333 -6.63 -3.91 2.16
CA CYS A 333 -7.30 -2.60 2.21
C CYS A 333 -8.82 -2.73 1.98
N GLY A 334 -9.22 -3.55 1.01
CA GLY A 334 -10.63 -3.79 0.68
C GLY A 334 -11.44 -4.52 1.76
N GLN A 335 -10.81 -5.02 2.83
CA GLN A 335 -11.55 -5.54 3.99
C GLN A 335 -12.26 -4.42 4.79
N CYS A 336 -11.77 -3.19 4.67
CA CYS A 336 -12.27 -2.02 5.41
C CYS A 336 -12.71 -0.89 4.49
N HIS A 337 -11.99 -0.67 3.40
CA HIS A 337 -12.32 0.32 2.37
C HIS A 337 -12.98 -0.35 1.16
N GLY A 338 -13.87 -1.31 1.39
CA GLY A 338 -14.64 -1.97 0.36
C GLY A 338 -15.58 -3.04 0.89
N SER A 339 -16.31 -3.67 -0.03
CA SER A 339 -17.36 -4.64 0.29
C SER A 339 -16.85 -6.06 0.58
N LEU A 340 -15.54 -6.29 0.75
CA LEU A 340 -15.00 -7.65 0.88
C LEU A 340 -15.39 -8.33 2.19
N ARG A 341 -15.58 -7.55 3.27
CA ARG A 341 -15.84 -8.09 4.61
C ARG A 341 -17.29 -7.91 5.04
N PHE A 342 -17.87 -6.75 4.77
CA PHE A 342 -19.24 -6.39 5.09
C PHE A 342 -19.75 -5.33 4.10
N ASP A 343 -21.06 -5.12 4.06
CA ASP A 343 -21.64 -4.00 3.32
C ASP A 343 -21.19 -2.69 3.99
N THR A 344 -20.74 -1.73 3.19
CA THR A 344 -20.24 -0.43 3.64
C THR A 344 -20.43 0.61 2.54
N ASP A 345 -20.47 1.88 2.92
CA ASP A 345 -20.41 3.04 2.06
C ASP A 345 -18.96 3.43 1.68
N HIS A 346 -17.95 2.83 2.29
CA HIS A 346 -16.54 3.00 1.91
C HIS A 346 -16.15 2.12 0.72
N LEU A 347 -16.63 2.43 -0.49
CA LEU A 347 -16.48 1.61 -1.70
C LEU A 347 -15.21 1.91 -2.52
N THR A 348 -14.13 2.36 -1.88
CA THR A 348 -12.87 2.75 -2.54
C THR A 348 -12.19 1.57 -3.27
N PHE A 349 -12.10 0.41 -2.62
CA PHE A 349 -11.54 -0.80 -3.20
C PHE A 349 -12.40 -1.32 -4.35
N ASP A 350 -13.72 -1.31 -4.19
CA ASP A 350 -14.67 -1.72 -5.24
C ASP A 350 -14.47 -0.86 -6.49
N ALA A 351 -14.38 0.45 -6.30
CA ALA A 351 -14.08 1.42 -7.35
C ALA A 351 -12.73 1.09 -8.04
N TRP A 352 -11.66 0.94 -7.27
CA TRP A 352 -10.34 0.57 -7.79
C TRP A 352 -10.39 -0.75 -8.57
N SER A 353 -11.03 -1.78 -8.02
CA SER A 353 -11.10 -3.12 -8.61
C SER A 353 -11.82 -3.15 -9.95
N SER A 354 -12.66 -2.14 -10.23
CA SER A 354 -13.37 -1.97 -11.50
C SER A 354 -12.61 -1.13 -12.52
N SER A 355 -11.47 -0.54 -12.13
CA SER A 355 -10.69 0.39 -12.95
C SER A 355 -9.62 -0.31 -13.81
N ALA A 356 -9.01 0.44 -14.74
CA ALA A 356 -7.85 -0.01 -15.49
C ALA A 356 -6.61 -0.24 -14.61
N HIS A 357 -6.45 0.51 -13.51
CA HIS A 357 -5.34 0.33 -12.57
C HIS A 357 -5.35 -1.03 -11.87
N ALA A 358 -6.50 -1.70 -11.78
CA ALA A 358 -6.61 -3.06 -11.25
C ALA A 358 -6.44 -4.16 -12.31
N ALA A 359 -6.13 -3.80 -13.57
CA ALA A 359 -6.12 -4.73 -14.69
C ALA A 359 -5.00 -4.42 -15.70
N THR A 360 -3.77 -4.24 -15.21
CA THR A 360 -2.63 -3.75 -16.01
C THR A 360 -1.80 -4.85 -16.66
N GLN A 361 -1.83 -6.08 -16.12
CA GLN A 361 -0.89 -7.13 -16.57
C GLN A 361 -1.04 -7.50 -18.05
N ALA A 362 -2.28 -7.50 -18.55
CA ALA A 362 -2.56 -7.89 -19.92
C ALA A 362 -2.04 -6.84 -20.92
N ASP A 363 -1.98 -5.58 -20.49
CA ASP A 363 -1.48 -4.45 -21.27
C ASP A 363 0.02 -4.61 -21.51
N VAL A 364 0.78 -4.78 -20.43
CA VAL A 364 2.22 -5.04 -20.47
C VAL A 364 2.54 -6.29 -21.29
N ALA A 365 1.76 -7.37 -21.14
CA ALA A 365 1.98 -8.58 -21.93
C ALA A 365 1.82 -8.35 -23.44
N ALA A 366 0.90 -7.47 -23.85
CA ALA A 366 0.69 -7.13 -25.25
C ALA A 366 1.84 -6.27 -25.80
N GLU A 367 2.26 -5.24 -25.07
CA GLU A 367 3.40 -4.39 -25.43
C GLU A 367 4.68 -5.21 -25.58
N LEU A 368 4.99 -6.07 -24.60
CA LEU A 368 6.16 -6.96 -24.66
C LEU A 368 6.12 -7.91 -25.86
N ALA A 369 4.93 -8.40 -26.24
CA ALA A 369 4.76 -9.32 -27.35
C ALA A 369 4.86 -8.63 -28.72
N GLU A 370 4.39 -7.39 -28.83
CA GLU A 370 4.31 -6.64 -30.09
C GLU A 370 5.57 -5.80 -30.35
N GLU A 371 6.14 -5.18 -29.32
CA GLU A 371 7.15 -4.13 -29.46
C GLU A 371 8.55 -4.57 -29.02
N ARG A 372 8.65 -5.46 -28.01
CA ARG A 372 9.93 -5.89 -27.41
C ARG A 372 10.39 -7.29 -27.86
N ALA A 373 9.94 -7.74 -29.03
CA ALA A 373 10.23 -9.09 -29.52
C ALA A 373 11.74 -9.32 -29.79
N GLY A 374 12.33 -10.30 -29.10
CA GLY A 374 13.74 -10.68 -29.21
C GLY A 374 14.63 -10.08 -28.12
N GLU A 375 14.09 -9.22 -27.26
CA GLU A 375 14.77 -8.61 -26.11
C GLU A 375 14.63 -9.50 -24.87
N THR A 376 15.62 -9.42 -23.98
CA THR A 376 15.53 -10.01 -22.63
C THR A 376 14.90 -9.00 -21.66
N PRO A 377 14.39 -9.44 -20.49
CA PRO A 377 13.90 -8.53 -19.46
C PRO A 377 14.90 -7.41 -19.08
N ALA A 378 16.19 -7.72 -19.02
CA ALA A 378 17.23 -6.72 -18.74
C ALA A 378 17.43 -5.73 -19.90
N ASP A 379 17.28 -6.17 -21.15
CA ASP A 379 17.34 -5.28 -22.31
C ASP A 379 16.16 -4.30 -22.32
N VAL A 380 14.96 -4.75 -21.93
CA VAL A 380 13.77 -3.89 -21.84
C VAL A 380 13.95 -2.81 -20.76
N ILE A 381 14.43 -3.17 -19.56
CA ILE A 381 14.58 -2.20 -18.46
C ILE A 381 15.75 -1.23 -18.68
N GLY A 382 16.88 -1.70 -19.22
CA GLY A 382 18.15 -0.95 -19.21
C GLY A 382 18.88 -0.87 -20.55
N GLY A 383 18.24 -1.25 -21.66
CA GLY A 383 18.83 -1.26 -22.99
C GLY A 383 18.94 0.12 -23.65
N ASP A 384 19.15 0.12 -24.97
CA ASP A 384 19.31 1.34 -25.78
C ASP A 384 18.01 2.15 -25.93
N ASP A 385 16.86 1.51 -25.72
CA ASP A 385 15.52 2.08 -25.74
C ASP A 385 14.73 1.55 -24.51
N PRO A 386 15.07 2.02 -23.31
CA PRO A 386 14.58 1.41 -22.08
C PRO A 386 13.11 1.77 -21.83
N GLU A 387 12.34 0.78 -21.42
CA GLU A 387 10.95 0.91 -21.01
C GLU A 387 10.73 0.15 -19.71
N ASN A 388 10.36 0.88 -18.66
CA ASN A 388 10.18 0.29 -17.35
C ASN A 388 8.70 0.04 -17.09
N CYS A 389 8.14 -1.01 -17.71
CA CYS A 389 6.73 -1.38 -17.55
C CYS A 389 6.36 -1.61 -16.08
N ILE A 390 7.28 -2.17 -15.27
CA ILE A 390 7.05 -2.47 -13.86
C ILE A 390 6.74 -1.20 -13.06
N ALA A 391 7.53 -0.14 -13.29
CA ALA A 391 7.45 1.12 -12.56
C ALA A 391 6.09 1.84 -12.63
N CYS A 392 5.25 1.55 -13.63
CA CYS A 392 3.93 2.16 -13.76
C CYS A 392 2.76 1.18 -13.85
N HIS A 393 2.99 -0.10 -14.16
CA HIS A 393 1.91 -1.08 -14.30
C HIS A 393 1.84 -2.06 -13.12
N GLY A 394 2.91 -2.25 -12.37
CA GLY A 394 2.92 -3.09 -11.18
C GLY A 394 4.08 -2.80 -10.24
N PRO A 395 4.19 -1.58 -9.66
CA PRO A 395 5.44 -1.14 -9.03
C PRO A 395 5.84 -1.99 -7.83
N THR A 396 4.88 -2.48 -7.05
CA THR A 396 5.14 -3.34 -5.89
C THR A 396 5.43 -4.80 -6.28
N ALA A 397 5.50 -5.14 -7.57
CA ALA A 397 5.83 -6.49 -8.03
C ALA A 397 7.24 -6.89 -7.61
N VAL A 398 8.12 -5.91 -7.44
CA VAL A 398 9.50 -6.09 -6.91
C VAL A 398 9.54 -6.61 -5.48
N LEU A 399 8.43 -6.54 -4.73
CA LEU A 399 8.36 -7.07 -3.37
C LEU A 399 8.07 -8.59 -3.32
N ALA A 400 7.68 -9.20 -4.44
CA ALA A 400 7.42 -10.64 -4.47
C ALA A 400 8.74 -11.44 -4.32
N ASN A 401 8.62 -12.70 -3.90
CA ASN A 401 9.75 -13.63 -3.70
C ASN A 401 10.86 -13.13 -2.75
N GLY A 402 10.54 -12.25 -1.80
CA GLY A 402 11.52 -11.69 -0.86
C GLY A 402 12.33 -10.52 -1.44
N GLY A 403 11.92 -9.98 -2.58
CA GLY A 403 12.63 -8.94 -3.29
C GLY A 403 13.06 -9.42 -4.68
N MET A 404 12.87 -8.57 -5.68
CA MET A 404 13.26 -8.79 -7.07
C MET A 404 13.68 -7.47 -7.69
N SER A 405 14.65 -7.49 -8.61
CA SER A 405 14.84 -6.33 -9.49
C SER A 405 13.64 -6.18 -10.44
N GLU A 406 13.49 -5.03 -11.07
CA GLU A 406 12.43 -4.81 -12.08
C GLU A 406 12.57 -5.77 -13.28
N ALA A 407 13.81 -6.13 -13.65
CA ALA A 407 14.08 -7.11 -14.69
C ALA A 407 13.68 -8.54 -14.25
N ASP A 408 13.92 -8.89 -12.99
CA ASP A 408 13.50 -10.18 -12.43
C ASP A 408 11.97 -10.26 -12.33
N ALA A 409 11.31 -9.17 -11.94
CA ALA A 409 9.86 -9.08 -11.93
C ALA A 409 9.26 -9.29 -13.34
N LEU A 410 9.84 -8.65 -14.37
CA LEU A 410 9.45 -8.91 -15.76
C LEU A 410 9.65 -10.38 -16.17
N ALA A 411 10.76 -10.99 -15.77
CA ALA A 411 11.04 -12.40 -16.07
C ALA A 411 10.07 -13.36 -15.35
N TYR A 412 9.59 -12.98 -14.16
CA TYR A 412 8.70 -13.79 -13.33
C TYR A 412 7.24 -13.70 -13.80
N PHE A 413 6.75 -12.51 -14.11
CA PHE A 413 5.33 -12.27 -14.40
C PHE A 413 4.93 -12.42 -15.87
N PHE A 414 5.89 -12.69 -16.76
CA PHE A 414 5.64 -12.82 -18.19
C PHE A 414 6.44 -13.97 -18.81
N THR A 415 5.82 -14.71 -19.71
CA THR A 415 6.48 -15.85 -20.35
C THR A 415 7.55 -15.40 -21.34
N THR A 416 8.69 -16.08 -21.34
CA THR A 416 9.77 -15.90 -22.32
C THR A 416 10.09 -17.23 -23.04
N ASP A 417 10.65 -17.15 -24.24
CA ASP A 417 11.25 -18.31 -24.94
C ASP A 417 12.77 -18.11 -25.01
N GLY A 418 13.53 -19.02 -24.38
CA GLY A 418 14.98 -18.90 -24.27
C GLY A 418 15.44 -17.62 -23.53
N GLY A 419 14.63 -17.10 -22.61
CA GLY A 419 14.90 -15.87 -21.86
C GLY A 419 14.61 -14.57 -22.61
N LYS A 420 13.92 -14.63 -23.76
CA LYS A 420 13.54 -13.47 -24.57
C LYS A 420 12.03 -13.39 -24.76
N PHE A 421 11.51 -12.17 -24.90
CA PHE A 421 10.13 -11.93 -25.29
C PHE A 421 9.91 -12.20 -26.78
N GLY A 422 8.66 -12.44 -27.15
CA GLY A 422 8.24 -12.59 -28.54
C GLY A 422 6.73 -12.61 -28.68
N ALA A 423 6.23 -12.81 -29.90
CA ALA A 423 4.79 -12.74 -30.19
C ALA A 423 3.89 -13.75 -29.43
N ALA A 424 4.48 -14.69 -28.70
CA ALA A 424 3.78 -15.65 -27.83
C ALA A 424 3.85 -15.28 -26.34
N THR A 425 4.48 -14.15 -25.99
CA THR A 425 4.54 -13.64 -24.62
C THR A 425 3.12 -13.40 -24.10
N VAL A 426 2.84 -13.97 -22.95
CA VAL A 426 1.58 -13.83 -22.21
C VAL A 426 1.89 -13.64 -20.73
N SER A 427 0.90 -13.17 -19.97
CA SER A 427 0.98 -13.06 -18.52
C SER A 427 1.22 -14.43 -17.86
N ASP A 428 2.03 -14.45 -16.80
CA ASP A 428 2.26 -15.58 -15.90
C ASP A 428 2.09 -15.10 -14.44
N HIS A 429 2.00 -16.03 -13.48
CA HIS A 429 1.86 -15.74 -12.04
C HIS A 429 0.77 -14.69 -11.72
N THR A 430 -0.36 -14.73 -12.46
CA THR A 430 -1.38 -13.66 -12.44
C THR A 430 -2.04 -13.47 -11.08
N SER A 431 -2.03 -14.48 -10.21
CA SER A 431 -2.52 -14.38 -8.83
C SER A 431 -1.62 -13.55 -7.91
N GLU A 432 -0.37 -13.34 -8.30
CA GLU A 432 0.66 -12.61 -7.54
C GLU A 432 0.92 -11.23 -8.13
N TRP A 433 0.40 -10.93 -9.32
CA TRP A 433 0.56 -9.62 -9.95
C TRP A 433 -0.21 -8.54 -9.18
N PRO A 434 0.45 -7.49 -8.67
CA PRO A 434 -0.20 -6.52 -7.79
C PRO A 434 -1.05 -5.48 -8.55
N ASN A 435 -0.85 -5.34 -9.85
CA ASN A 435 -1.29 -4.20 -10.65
C ASN A 435 -0.82 -2.86 -10.04
N VAL A 436 -1.44 -1.74 -10.43
CA VAL A 436 -1.30 -0.46 -9.74
C VAL A 436 -2.14 -0.52 -8.47
N SER A 437 -1.57 -1.13 -7.44
CA SER A 437 -2.21 -1.42 -6.15
C SER A 437 -2.52 -0.16 -5.33
N CYS A 438 -3.31 -0.30 -4.25
CA CYS A 438 -3.52 0.78 -3.29
C CYS A 438 -2.17 1.31 -2.74
N SER A 439 -1.26 0.37 -2.44
CA SER A 439 0.11 0.63 -1.97
C SER A 439 0.99 1.32 -3.00
N THR A 440 0.58 1.46 -4.27
CA THR A 440 1.35 2.24 -5.24
C THR A 440 1.28 3.74 -4.95
N CYS A 441 0.11 4.23 -4.53
CA CYS A 441 -0.18 5.67 -4.36
C CYS A 441 -0.35 6.10 -2.90
N HIS A 442 -0.44 5.13 -1.99
CA HIS A 442 -0.57 5.35 -0.56
C HIS A 442 0.45 4.49 0.16
N ASP A 443 1.30 5.10 0.96
CA ASP A 443 2.02 4.35 1.98
C ASP A 443 1.01 3.85 3.03
N PRO A 444 0.83 2.52 3.21
CA PRO A 444 -0.12 2.00 4.20
C PRO A 444 0.24 2.39 5.63
N HIS A 445 1.49 2.77 5.91
CA HIS A 445 1.91 3.27 7.21
C HIS A 445 1.55 4.74 7.36
N ASN A 446 1.80 5.58 6.36
CA ASN A 446 1.35 6.98 6.38
C ASN A 446 0.44 7.36 5.18
N PRO A 447 -0.83 6.90 5.16
CA PRO A 447 -1.69 7.04 3.97
C PRO A 447 -2.14 8.47 3.70
N THR A 448 -1.96 9.39 4.66
CA THR A 448 -2.26 10.83 4.47
C THR A 448 -1.19 11.53 3.64
N GLN A 449 0.01 10.99 3.63
CA GLN A 449 1.09 11.48 2.81
C GLN A 449 0.88 10.95 1.39
N ARG A 450 0.78 11.86 0.44
CA ARG A 450 0.77 11.47 -0.97
C ARG A 450 2.16 10.99 -1.33
N SER A 451 2.29 9.72 -1.66
CA SER A 451 3.54 9.11 -2.04
C SER A 451 3.38 8.21 -3.26
N LEU A 452 4.48 7.92 -3.93
CA LEU A 452 4.57 6.89 -4.94
C LEU A 452 5.54 5.82 -4.45
N PHE A 453 5.16 4.54 -4.56
CA PHE A 453 6.12 3.45 -4.41
C PHE A 453 7.07 3.40 -5.60
N ASP A 454 8.35 3.67 -5.38
CA ASP A 454 9.40 3.58 -6.39
C ASP A 454 9.97 2.17 -6.43
N SER A 455 9.57 1.42 -7.45
CA SER A 455 10.04 0.06 -7.73
C SER A 455 11.56 -0.08 -7.88
N SER A 456 12.29 1.00 -8.18
CA SER A 456 13.74 0.94 -8.34
C SER A 456 14.49 0.96 -7.00
N THR A 457 13.89 1.54 -5.96
CA THR A 457 14.47 1.62 -4.61
C THR A 457 13.72 0.78 -3.59
N GLY A 458 12.48 0.39 -3.87
CA GLY A 458 11.61 -0.27 -2.90
C GLY A 458 10.99 0.69 -1.87
N GLU A 459 11.14 2.01 -2.06
CA GLU A 459 10.77 3.03 -1.08
C GLU A 459 9.61 3.93 -1.55
N TYR A 460 9.00 4.64 -0.60
CA TYR A 460 7.98 5.64 -0.90
C TYR A 460 8.56 7.03 -1.12
N LEU A 461 8.34 7.57 -2.31
CA LEU A 461 8.69 8.95 -2.66
C LEU A 461 7.53 9.89 -2.35
N VAL A 462 7.73 10.85 -1.46
CA VAL A 462 6.72 11.85 -1.11
C VAL A 462 6.50 12.84 -2.23
N MET A 463 5.26 12.95 -2.70
CA MET A 463 4.84 13.87 -3.76
C MET A 463 4.31 15.18 -3.18
N LYS A 464 4.67 16.30 -3.82
CA LYS A 464 4.21 17.63 -3.38
C LYS A 464 2.69 17.78 -3.48
N ASP A 465 2.13 17.31 -4.59
CA ASP A 465 0.71 17.39 -4.91
C ASP A 465 0.27 16.18 -5.75
N SER A 466 -1.05 16.03 -5.92
CA SER A 466 -1.62 14.90 -6.66
C SER A 466 -1.30 14.95 -8.16
N SER A 467 -1.07 16.14 -8.73
CA SER A 467 -0.66 16.26 -10.13
C SER A 467 0.72 15.67 -10.37
N GLN A 468 1.67 15.89 -9.45
CA GLN A 468 2.97 15.23 -9.51
C GLN A 468 2.86 13.72 -9.34
N LEU A 469 1.98 13.23 -8.47
CA LEU A 469 1.76 11.79 -8.30
C LEU A 469 1.25 11.14 -9.59
N CYS A 470 0.18 11.66 -10.20
CA CYS A 470 -0.34 11.15 -11.46
C CYS A 470 0.69 11.27 -12.59
N GLY A 471 1.44 12.38 -12.62
CA GLY A 471 2.44 12.68 -13.65
C GLY A 471 3.70 11.83 -13.61
N GLN A 472 3.87 10.97 -12.59
CA GLN A 472 4.95 9.97 -12.59
C GLN A 472 4.75 8.90 -13.67
N CYS A 473 3.49 8.57 -13.99
CA CYS A 473 3.15 7.57 -15.00
C CYS A 473 2.39 8.15 -16.19
N HIS A 474 1.54 9.15 -15.97
CA HIS A 474 0.85 9.88 -17.04
C HIS A 474 1.56 11.21 -17.32
N GLY A 475 2.88 11.15 -17.47
CA GLY A 475 3.71 12.30 -17.76
C GLY A 475 5.19 11.99 -17.72
N ASN A 476 5.97 12.97 -18.15
CA ASN A 476 7.41 12.79 -18.26
C ASN A 476 8.21 13.04 -16.96
N LEU A 477 7.56 13.00 -15.80
CA LEU A 477 8.24 13.26 -14.52
C LEU A 477 9.19 12.12 -14.14
N ARG A 478 8.80 10.88 -14.43
CA ARG A 478 9.65 9.70 -14.20
C ARG A 478 10.40 9.29 -15.47
N PHE A 479 9.72 9.29 -16.61
CA PHE A 479 10.26 8.87 -17.90
C PHE A 479 10.25 10.03 -18.90
N PRO A 480 11.40 10.68 -19.19
CA PRO A 480 11.44 11.85 -20.07
C PRO A 480 10.86 11.63 -21.47
N ASP A 481 10.97 10.41 -21.98
CA ASP A 481 10.63 10.01 -23.34
C ASP A 481 9.30 9.23 -23.42
N THR A 482 8.49 9.22 -22.36
CA THR A 482 7.14 8.60 -22.41
C THR A 482 6.24 9.26 -23.45
N ASP A 483 5.39 8.46 -24.07
CA ASP A 483 4.31 8.88 -24.93
C ASP A 483 3.01 9.20 -24.16
N HIS A 484 2.91 8.88 -22.87
CA HIS A 484 1.77 9.21 -22.02
C HIS A 484 1.91 10.62 -21.40
N LEU A 485 1.61 11.67 -22.18
CA LEU A 485 1.94 13.07 -21.90
C LEU A 485 0.78 13.91 -21.29
N SER A 486 -0.22 13.26 -20.70
CA SER A 486 -1.37 13.92 -20.03
C SER A 486 -0.96 15.04 -19.06
N TYR A 487 -0.01 14.79 -18.15
CA TYR A 487 0.49 15.79 -17.20
C TYR A 487 1.09 17.00 -17.93
N ASN A 488 1.94 16.74 -18.94
CA ASN A 488 2.60 17.77 -19.73
C ASN A 488 1.58 18.67 -20.43
N ILE A 489 0.56 18.06 -21.03
CA ILE A 489 -0.53 18.78 -21.70
C ILE A 489 -1.36 19.58 -20.72
N LEU A 490 -1.66 19.06 -19.53
CA LEU A 490 -2.34 19.81 -18.48
C LEU A 490 -1.50 21.00 -17.99
N THR A 491 -0.17 20.85 -17.91
CA THR A 491 0.72 21.99 -17.61
C THR A 491 0.75 23.03 -18.74
N GLY A 492 0.39 22.63 -19.96
CA GLY A 492 0.29 23.50 -21.12
C GLY A 492 1.63 23.97 -21.66
N THR A 493 2.66 23.13 -21.59
CA THR A 493 4.04 23.43 -22.00
C THR A 493 4.58 22.34 -22.95
N GLY A 494 5.79 22.53 -23.49
CA GLY A 494 6.51 21.52 -24.28
C GLY A 494 6.36 21.63 -25.81
N GLY A 495 5.44 22.45 -26.30
CA GLY A 495 5.25 22.67 -27.74
C GLY A 495 6.42 23.44 -28.35
N ILE A 496 6.88 23.00 -29.52
CA ILE A 496 7.91 23.71 -30.26
C ILE A 496 7.25 24.81 -31.09
N ASN A 497 7.68 26.06 -30.91
CA ASN A 497 7.10 27.23 -31.59
C ASN A 497 5.60 27.46 -31.31
N VAL A 498 5.04 26.80 -30.29
CA VAL A 498 3.68 26.98 -29.81
C VAL A 498 3.73 27.64 -28.43
N ALA A 499 2.92 28.68 -28.22
CA ALA A 499 2.89 29.38 -26.95
C ALA A 499 2.25 28.52 -25.86
N ASP A 500 2.87 28.51 -24.69
CA ASP A 500 2.30 27.86 -23.49
C ASP A 500 0.90 28.39 -23.21
N GLY A 501 0.00 27.51 -22.78
CA GLY A 501 -1.38 27.88 -22.47
C GLY A 501 -2.13 26.80 -21.74
N ARG A 502 -3.01 27.19 -20.81
CA ARG A 502 -3.87 26.27 -20.05
C ARG A 502 -5.34 26.61 -20.27
N THR A 503 -6.11 25.63 -20.74
CA THR A 503 -7.56 25.79 -20.94
C THR A 503 -8.32 25.86 -19.61
N MET A 504 -7.87 25.12 -18.59
CA MET A 504 -8.48 25.07 -17.24
C MET A 504 -7.45 25.38 -16.13
N PRO A 505 -7.10 26.66 -15.90
CA PRO A 505 -6.12 27.02 -14.87
C PRO A 505 -6.62 26.68 -13.47
N GLY A 506 -5.78 25.99 -12.68
CA GLY A 506 -6.09 25.64 -11.28
C GLY A 506 -6.77 24.28 -11.10
N THR A 507 -7.19 23.64 -12.19
CA THR A 507 -7.70 22.26 -12.17
C THR A 507 -6.54 21.26 -12.12
N THR A 508 -6.64 20.26 -11.25
CA THR A 508 -5.68 19.14 -11.14
C THR A 508 -6.29 17.85 -11.67
N CYS A 509 -5.48 16.80 -11.83
CA CYS A 509 -5.95 15.47 -12.25
C CYS A 509 -7.07 14.97 -11.34
N THR A 510 -6.86 15.06 -10.03
CA THR A 510 -7.83 14.61 -9.01
C THR A 510 -9.06 15.49 -8.90
N SER A 511 -9.01 16.75 -9.38
CA SER A 511 -10.19 17.62 -9.44
C SER A 511 -11.28 17.05 -10.37
N CYS A 512 -10.90 16.24 -11.36
CA CYS A 512 -11.83 15.62 -12.30
C CYS A 512 -11.91 14.11 -12.11
N HIS A 513 -10.78 13.42 -12.12
CA HIS A 513 -10.77 11.96 -12.11
C HIS A 513 -11.08 11.37 -10.73
N MET A 514 -10.78 12.09 -9.65
CA MET A 514 -11.05 11.63 -8.28
C MET A 514 -12.07 12.52 -7.57
N TYR A 515 -13.11 12.95 -8.30
CA TYR A 515 -14.16 13.78 -7.73
C TYR A 515 -15.07 12.97 -6.81
N THR A 516 -15.32 13.52 -5.62
CA THR A 516 -16.23 13.01 -4.61
C THR A 516 -17.41 13.98 -4.49
N SER A 517 -18.62 13.48 -4.71
CA SER A 517 -19.85 14.25 -4.57
C SER A 517 -20.23 14.44 -3.10
N ASP A 518 -20.76 15.62 -2.75
CA ASP A 518 -21.33 15.88 -1.42
C ASP A 518 -22.72 15.21 -1.21
N VAL A 519 -23.19 14.43 -2.20
CA VAL A 519 -24.46 13.71 -2.10
C VAL A 519 -24.21 12.39 -1.38
N ASP A 520 -24.63 12.34 -0.13
CA ASP A 520 -24.60 11.15 0.72
C ASP A 520 -25.28 9.94 0.04
N GLY A 521 -24.66 8.77 0.18
CA GLY A 521 -25.06 7.51 -0.46
C GLY A 521 -24.96 7.47 -1.99
N SER A 522 -24.43 8.52 -2.65
CA SER A 522 -24.13 8.45 -4.09
C SER A 522 -22.90 7.60 -4.36
N ASN A 523 -22.86 6.94 -5.52
CA ASN A 523 -21.70 6.18 -5.97
C ASN A 523 -20.45 7.08 -6.04
N SER A 524 -20.58 8.31 -6.53
CA SER A 524 -19.45 9.25 -6.55
C SER A 524 -18.92 9.57 -5.15
N SER A 525 -19.78 9.67 -4.13
CA SER A 525 -19.35 9.85 -2.73
C SER A 525 -18.63 8.60 -2.22
N MET A 526 -19.32 7.46 -2.26
CA MET A 526 -18.85 6.19 -1.70
C MET A 526 -17.56 5.65 -2.35
N GLN A 527 -17.39 5.86 -3.65
CA GLN A 527 -16.24 5.37 -4.41
C GLN A 527 -15.00 6.26 -4.26
N HIS A 528 -15.13 7.45 -3.66
CA HIS A 528 -14.05 8.41 -3.45
C HIS A 528 -13.19 8.67 -4.71
N GLY A 529 -13.82 8.63 -5.88
CA GLY A 529 -13.14 8.87 -7.16
C GLY A 529 -12.15 7.80 -7.63
N HIS A 530 -12.07 6.64 -6.98
CA HIS A 530 -11.11 5.57 -7.34
C HIS A 530 -11.56 4.70 -8.51
N THR A 531 -12.56 5.15 -9.29
CA THR A 531 -12.79 4.65 -10.65
C THR A 531 -12.00 5.44 -11.69
N TRP A 532 -11.44 6.60 -11.31
CA TRP A 532 -10.85 7.61 -12.20
C TRP A 532 -11.81 8.17 -13.26
N ALA A 533 -13.09 7.83 -13.22
CA ALA A 533 -14.07 8.29 -14.19
C ALA A 533 -14.51 9.72 -13.89
N ILE A 534 -14.64 10.55 -14.93
CA ILE A 534 -15.20 11.91 -14.80
C ILE A 534 -16.73 11.95 -14.89
N LEU A 535 -17.34 10.82 -15.25
CA LEU A 535 -18.78 10.58 -15.30
C LEU A 535 -19.06 9.26 -14.56
N THR A 536 -19.59 9.37 -13.34
CA THR A 536 -19.87 8.22 -12.47
C THR A 536 -21.34 7.82 -12.58
N PRO A 537 -21.66 6.60 -13.04
CA PRO A 537 -23.02 6.10 -13.03
C PRO A 537 -23.54 5.95 -11.60
N GLU A 538 -24.76 6.42 -11.35
CA GLU A 538 -25.42 6.34 -10.04
C GLU A 538 -26.40 5.17 -9.97
N ALA A 539 -26.65 4.66 -8.75
CA ALA A 539 -27.55 3.51 -8.55
C ALA A 539 -29.00 3.79 -9.00
N ASN A 540 -29.43 5.06 -9.00
CA ASN A 540 -30.74 5.51 -9.47
C ASN A 540 -30.84 5.62 -11.01
N GLY A 541 -29.76 5.34 -11.74
CA GLY A 541 -29.66 5.47 -13.20
C GLY A 541 -29.28 6.86 -13.71
N GLU A 542 -29.03 7.81 -12.81
CA GLU A 542 -28.45 9.11 -13.14
C GLU A 542 -26.92 9.02 -13.28
N THR A 543 -26.27 10.16 -13.51
CA THR A 543 -24.81 10.23 -13.64
C THR A 543 -24.31 11.46 -12.91
N THR A 544 -23.35 11.26 -12.02
CA THR A 544 -22.59 12.34 -11.41
C THR A 544 -21.44 12.72 -12.33
N ALA A 545 -21.33 14.00 -12.67
CA ALA A 545 -20.25 14.51 -13.50
C ALA A 545 -19.31 15.39 -12.67
N SER A 546 -18.01 15.15 -12.72
CA SER A 546 -17.01 15.90 -11.93
C SER A 546 -17.00 17.40 -12.21
N CYS A 547 -17.43 17.80 -13.41
CA CYS A 547 -17.50 19.20 -13.79
C CYS A 547 -18.60 19.97 -13.03
N SER A 548 -19.59 19.28 -12.46
CA SER A 548 -20.78 19.89 -11.84
C SER A 548 -20.46 20.76 -10.63
N GLN A 549 -19.40 20.44 -9.89
CA GLN A 549 -18.89 21.25 -8.77
C GLN A 549 -18.55 22.68 -9.20
N CYS A 550 -17.91 22.83 -10.36
CA CYS A 550 -17.48 24.12 -10.90
C CYS A 550 -18.50 24.72 -11.87
N HIS A 551 -19.34 23.88 -12.47
CA HIS A 551 -20.30 24.22 -13.51
C HIS A 551 -21.73 23.84 -13.12
N ALA A 552 -22.19 24.27 -11.95
CA ALA A 552 -23.50 23.92 -11.38
C ALA A 552 -24.73 24.22 -12.28
N ASN A 553 -24.57 25.01 -13.35
CA ASN A 553 -25.63 25.31 -14.31
C ASN A 553 -25.70 24.33 -15.49
N PHE A 554 -24.77 23.36 -15.57
CA PHE A 554 -24.73 22.35 -16.62
C PHE A 554 -25.28 21.05 -16.06
N SER A 555 -26.18 20.41 -16.81
CA SER A 555 -26.55 19.03 -16.52
C SER A 555 -25.39 18.09 -16.88
N SER A 556 -25.38 16.88 -16.32
CA SER A 556 -24.42 15.83 -16.72
C SER A 556 -24.46 15.57 -18.23
N SER A 557 -25.64 15.63 -18.85
CA SER A 557 -25.78 15.52 -20.32
C SER A 557 -25.20 16.70 -21.10
N ASP A 558 -25.26 17.93 -20.56
CA ASP A 558 -24.62 19.09 -21.18
C ASP A 558 -23.09 18.98 -21.11
N ILE A 559 -22.58 18.45 -20.01
CA ILE A 559 -21.15 18.19 -19.77
C ILE A 559 -20.65 17.13 -20.74
N GLU A 560 -21.31 15.97 -20.78
CA GLU A 560 -20.97 14.87 -21.70
C GLU A 560 -20.96 15.36 -23.16
N ALA A 561 -21.98 16.10 -23.59
CA ALA A 561 -22.04 16.65 -24.94
C ALA A 561 -20.90 17.64 -25.26
N LYS A 562 -20.32 18.33 -24.25
CA LYS A 562 -19.16 19.23 -24.44
C LYS A 562 -17.86 18.47 -24.52
N ILE A 563 -17.69 17.44 -23.68
CA ILE A 563 -16.53 16.54 -23.75
C ILE A 563 -16.48 15.89 -25.14
N THR A 564 -17.59 15.28 -25.59
CA THR A 564 -17.67 14.65 -26.92
C THR A 564 -17.38 15.66 -28.04
N ALA A 565 -17.92 16.88 -27.95
CA ALA A 565 -17.70 17.88 -29.00
C ALA A 565 -16.21 18.29 -29.12
N TRP A 566 -15.50 18.41 -28.00
CA TRP A 566 -14.07 18.69 -28.01
C TRP A 566 -13.28 17.50 -28.57
N GLN A 567 -13.64 16.29 -28.14
CA GLN A 567 -13.03 15.06 -28.63
C GLN A 567 -13.18 14.87 -30.14
N ASP A 568 -14.39 15.03 -30.66
CA ASP A 568 -14.68 14.94 -32.09
C ASP A 568 -13.87 15.96 -32.90
N SER A 569 -13.75 17.20 -32.39
CA SER A 569 -13.03 18.27 -33.08
C SER A 569 -11.51 18.07 -33.08
N PHE A 570 -10.97 17.52 -31.99
CA PHE A 570 -9.56 17.13 -31.91
C PHE A 570 -9.27 15.99 -32.88
N GLN A 571 -9.99 14.86 -32.77
CA GLN A 571 -9.81 13.69 -33.64
C GLN A 571 -9.94 14.03 -35.13
N SER A 572 -10.88 14.92 -35.48
CA SER A 572 -11.06 15.36 -36.87
C SER A 572 -9.86 16.15 -37.40
N LEU A 573 -9.24 17.00 -36.58
CA LEU A 573 -8.06 17.75 -36.98
C LEU A 573 -6.83 16.83 -36.99
N ASP A 574 -6.64 16.07 -35.92
CA ASP A 574 -5.56 15.10 -35.74
C ASP A 574 -5.39 14.19 -36.97
N ALA A 575 -6.46 13.52 -37.39
CA ALA A 575 -6.42 12.64 -38.57
C ALA A 575 -5.96 13.35 -39.86
N VAL A 576 -6.28 14.65 -40.01
CA VAL A 576 -5.79 15.45 -41.13
C VAL A 576 -4.30 15.76 -40.98
N VAL A 577 -3.87 16.16 -39.78
CA VAL A 577 -2.49 16.52 -39.49
C VAL A 577 -1.56 15.32 -39.59
N ALA A 578 -1.90 14.19 -38.96
CA ALA A 578 -1.16 12.94 -39.05
C ALA A 578 -0.95 12.52 -40.52
N GLY A 579 -2.00 12.61 -41.34
CA GLY A 579 -1.90 12.35 -42.78
C GLY A 579 -0.94 13.28 -43.53
N ARG A 580 -0.86 14.57 -43.13
CA ARG A 580 0.06 15.55 -43.71
C ARG A 580 1.50 15.33 -43.26
N VAL A 581 1.73 15.07 -41.98
CA VAL A 581 3.05 14.78 -41.42
C VAL A 581 3.61 13.49 -42.04
N ALA A 582 2.81 12.44 -42.17
CA ALA A 582 3.20 11.21 -42.86
C ALA A 582 3.56 11.46 -44.33
N ALA A 583 2.79 12.29 -45.05
CA ALA A 583 3.10 12.66 -46.43
C ALA A 583 4.42 13.46 -46.54
N ALA A 584 4.67 14.38 -45.61
CA ALA A 584 5.92 15.16 -45.55
C ALA A 584 7.12 14.25 -45.28
N SER A 585 7.01 13.32 -44.32
CA SER A 585 8.02 12.31 -44.02
C SER A 585 8.33 11.43 -45.25
N GLY A 586 7.31 10.94 -45.94
CA GLY A 586 7.49 10.20 -47.19
C GLY A 586 8.18 11.03 -48.29
N ALA A 587 7.85 12.32 -48.41
CA ALA A 587 8.47 13.21 -49.39
C ALA A 587 9.95 13.52 -49.07
N MET A 588 10.34 13.49 -47.80
CA MET A 588 11.71 13.71 -47.32
C MET A 588 12.64 12.51 -47.54
N THR A 589 12.14 11.35 -47.98
CA THR A 589 12.98 10.17 -48.23
C THR A 589 14.08 10.47 -49.26
N GLY A 590 15.35 10.43 -48.82
CA GLY A 590 16.50 10.71 -49.68
C GLY A 590 16.77 12.20 -49.91
N VAL A 591 16.10 13.09 -49.19
CA VAL A 591 16.38 14.54 -49.15
C VAL A 591 17.39 14.82 -48.05
N ASP A 592 18.50 15.46 -48.39
CA ASP A 592 19.55 15.90 -47.45
C ASP A 592 19.50 17.42 -47.32
N ASP A 593 18.45 17.92 -46.67
CA ASP A 593 18.23 19.34 -46.37
C ASP A 593 17.95 19.50 -44.87
N ALA A 594 18.92 20.04 -44.15
CA ALA A 594 18.86 20.16 -42.69
C ALA A 594 17.73 21.08 -42.21
N ASP A 595 17.37 22.11 -42.97
CA ASP A 595 16.29 23.03 -42.59
C ASP A 595 14.93 22.35 -42.77
N LEU A 596 14.75 21.58 -43.85
CA LEU A 596 13.53 20.79 -44.05
C LEU A 596 13.41 19.63 -43.07
N GLN A 597 14.53 18.99 -42.71
CA GLN A 597 14.55 17.95 -41.68
C GLN A 597 14.14 18.53 -40.33
N ALA A 598 14.71 19.67 -39.92
CA ALA A 598 14.34 20.33 -38.68
C ALA A 598 12.84 20.65 -38.61
N LYS A 599 12.24 21.13 -39.72
CA LYS A 599 10.79 21.40 -39.77
C LYS A 599 9.95 20.14 -39.67
N LEU A 600 10.37 19.05 -40.30
CA LEU A 600 9.69 17.76 -40.15
C LEU A 600 9.77 17.27 -38.70
N ASP A 601 10.93 17.38 -38.07
CA ASP A 601 11.13 16.99 -36.67
C ASP A 601 10.25 17.83 -35.72
N GLU A 602 10.14 19.15 -35.95
CA GLU A 602 9.21 20.02 -35.21
C GLU A 602 7.76 19.55 -35.38
N ALA A 603 7.35 19.23 -36.60
CA ALA A 603 5.99 18.77 -36.89
C ALA A 603 5.68 17.44 -36.19
N GLN A 604 6.62 16.49 -36.23
CA GLN A 604 6.48 15.18 -35.59
C GLN A 604 6.41 15.31 -34.07
N LYS A 605 7.24 16.16 -33.45
CA LYS A 605 7.23 16.38 -32.00
C LYS A 605 5.95 17.04 -31.52
N ASN A 606 5.44 18.05 -32.21
CA ASN A 606 4.18 18.69 -31.84
C ASN A 606 2.97 17.76 -32.05
N LEU A 607 3.00 16.90 -33.08
CA LEU A 607 1.97 15.87 -33.27
C LEU A 607 2.02 14.83 -32.15
N ALA A 608 3.19 14.25 -31.87
CA ALA A 608 3.37 13.25 -30.81
C ALA A 608 2.98 13.79 -29.43
N LEU A 609 3.35 15.04 -29.12
CA LEU A 609 2.93 15.69 -27.87
C LEU A 609 1.40 15.81 -27.77
N ALA A 610 0.72 16.10 -28.88
CA ALA A 610 -0.73 16.22 -28.89
C ALA A 610 -1.45 14.86 -28.79
N GLU A 611 -0.94 13.84 -29.49
CA GLU A 611 -1.46 12.47 -29.48
C GLU A 611 -1.25 11.79 -28.12
N GLY A 612 -0.13 12.06 -27.47
CA GLY A 612 0.21 11.52 -26.15
C GLY A 612 -0.66 12.00 -24.99
N ASP A 613 -1.60 12.93 -25.20
CA ASP A 613 -2.53 13.36 -24.15
C ASP A 613 -3.56 12.29 -23.76
N GLU A 614 -3.90 11.39 -24.67
CA GLU A 614 -4.89 10.29 -24.53
C GLU A 614 -6.34 10.72 -24.16
N SER A 615 -6.59 11.94 -23.70
CA SER A 615 -7.93 12.45 -23.37
C SER A 615 -8.79 12.74 -24.59
N GLY A 616 -8.20 12.60 -25.79
CA GLY A 616 -8.79 12.97 -27.05
C GLY A 616 -8.95 14.48 -27.21
N GLY A 617 -8.08 15.31 -26.63
CA GLY A 617 -8.17 16.76 -26.80
C GLY A 617 -8.90 17.50 -25.69
N PHE A 618 -9.24 16.85 -24.58
CA PHE A 618 -10.03 17.44 -23.50
C PHE A 618 -9.18 18.16 -22.45
N HIS A 619 -8.08 17.55 -21.98
CA HIS A 619 -7.25 18.09 -20.89
C HIS A 619 -6.80 19.54 -21.12
N ASN A 620 -6.46 19.87 -22.37
CA ASN A 620 -6.08 21.24 -22.74
C ASN A 620 -6.44 21.58 -24.19
N HIS A 621 -7.74 21.56 -24.48
CA HIS A 621 -8.26 21.66 -25.85
C HIS A 621 -7.64 22.77 -26.71
N ASN A 622 -7.57 24.01 -26.21
CA ASN A 622 -7.06 25.11 -27.03
C ASN A 622 -5.56 24.96 -27.37
N TYR A 623 -4.78 24.41 -26.44
CA TYR A 623 -3.34 24.19 -26.62
C TYR A 623 -3.08 23.03 -27.58
N LEU A 624 -3.79 21.90 -27.40
CA LEU A 624 -3.74 20.75 -28.30
C LEU A 624 -4.10 21.12 -29.74
N MET A 625 -5.16 21.92 -29.93
CA MET A 625 -5.53 22.43 -31.25
C MET A 625 -4.49 23.38 -31.85
N ALA A 626 -3.67 24.04 -31.02
CA ALA A 626 -2.57 24.88 -31.49
C ALA A 626 -1.36 24.05 -31.91
N LEU A 627 -1.03 22.99 -31.15
CA LEU A 627 0.01 22.00 -31.49
C LEU A 627 -0.26 21.36 -32.86
N LEU A 628 -1.48 20.85 -33.06
CA LEU A 628 -1.88 20.23 -34.33
C LEU A 628 -1.77 21.22 -35.52
N LYS A 629 -2.19 22.48 -35.33
CA LYS A 629 -2.12 23.49 -36.39
C LYS A 629 -0.67 23.85 -36.74
N ASP A 630 0.23 23.95 -35.76
CA ASP A 630 1.64 24.20 -36.04
C ASP A 630 2.28 23.00 -36.75
N ALA A 631 2.03 21.78 -36.28
CA ALA A 631 2.49 20.55 -36.94
C ALA A 631 2.03 20.47 -38.39
N GLN A 632 0.76 20.80 -38.66
CA GLN A 632 0.24 20.88 -40.03
C GLN A 632 0.99 21.93 -40.86
N ALA A 633 1.17 23.14 -40.34
CA ALA A 633 1.83 24.22 -41.06
C ALA A 633 3.27 23.84 -41.43
N ARG A 634 4.02 23.23 -40.50
CA ARG A 634 5.39 22.76 -40.74
C ARG A 634 5.45 21.65 -41.79
N ALA A 635 4.55 20.68 -41.73
CA ALA A 635 4.45 19.63 -42.74
C ALA A 635 4.12 20.19 -44.13
N GLU A 636 3.23 21.19 -44.21
CA GLU A 636 2.89 21.88 -45.46
C GLU A 636 4.05 22.70 -46.03
N GLU A 637 4.87 23.32 -45.17
CA GLU A 637 6.10 24.00 -45.60
C GLU A 637 7.09 23.03 -46.25
N VAL A 638 7.28 21.84 -45.66
CA VAL A 638 8.13 20.78 -46.22
C VAL A 638 7.60 20.31 -47.57
N LEU A 639 6.32 19.96 -47.65
CA LEU A 639 5.68 19.53 -48.90
C LEU A 639 5.78 20.59 -50.00
N SER A 640 5.53 21.85 -49.65
CA SER A 640 5.60 22.98 -50.59
C SER A 640 7.02 23.20 -51.11
N ALA A 641 8.03 23.12 -50.25
CA ALA A 641 9.43 23.25 -50.64
C ALA A 641 9.89 22.15 -51.61
N LEU A 642 9.31 20.95 -51.49
CA LEU A 642 9.55 19.80 -52.36
C LEU A 642 8.63 19.75 -53.59
N GLY A 643 7.71 20.71 -53.75
CA GLY A 643 6.76 20.78 -54.86
C GLY A 643 5.73 19.64 -54.88
N LYS A 644 5.26 19.23 -53.70
CA LYS A 644 4.31 18.12 -53.49
C LYS A 644 2.90 18.58 -53.19
#